data_AF-A0A843JQG8-F1
#
_entry.id   AF-A0A843JQG8-F1
#
_cell.length_a   1.000
_cell.length_b   1.000
_cell.length_c   1.000
_cell.angle_alpha   90.00
_cell.angle_beta   90.00
_cell.angle_gamma   90.00
#
_symmetry.space_group_name_H-M   'P 1'
#
loop_
_entity.id
_entity.type
_entity.pdbx_description
1 polymer ?
#
loop_
_entity_poly.entity_id
_entity_poly.type
_entity_poly.pdbx_seq_one_letter_code
_entity_poly.pdbx_strand_id
1 'polypeptide(L)'
;YLMEDGRPIIDSLILNLPFSQLCLSDPGDGTERKVSNIFDELGVPAIQTMSMFSSRKDWEENSSGLGPYEMSMSIFWPEYDGQIISVPLSSSEMSDEGMSNVPIGDRVSAVADLALNWAELRNTPVGKRRIAVILHQNPPRADMIGGAFGLDATESTARLLRSLKKRGYSVGNMPSTGKGLTKRLLDGVSNDSEWLSAEDMLERAAALISFTEYRQWASSIDGSCAEKMVSDWGQPPGEINSVDGKIIVPGFVEGNFFIGLQPNRGMADESADIYHSQDISPPHSYLAFYRWVTDVFKAQAVIHMGCHGTLEWLPGKGTGLSSSCYPDLVFGHIPHIYPYAMSNPGEGVHAKRRNGAIIIDHLIPSMTRSGGYDELFDIESAIQEYLRARTAGSEDKMEHTAYDALEKCRKISILDDIGLNSDCTVKEFREKIEQLYDYICDVKDNLIKNGLHILGEVPKDEKLDQMIYSIVRVANGDIPPLRTIVAKGMGYDISELTAEPSKVSDDGRTYSEIIDSIEDRCFELLALMRKSGYDEKSITGPLSDEFGDSLNYIISFICGSIVPRLLQTTDELKNLADSLDGRYIIPGPSGCISRGNGHLLPSGRNFYSIDPASIPTRSSWDIGSEMAEQMVSRYVDEKGAYPKQVGVVIWATDTMKTGGDDIAYVLRLLGLKPVWSSNGGSVVGLDIIPVSELRRPRIDVTMRISGLFRDSFPNLVEMMDEAVRRISELDETDDDNYLLAHLRQDITESISKGMDPIVAKRAARVRIFGDPPGNYGGGVDSLINSSQWGDRSELADAYVEWGGYGYGKGLNGQDLKDFFRKRMSEVDITVKNHESRELDAFDNDDDYVFLGGMNATVEACKGEKPVSVIGDSSDPSKPKLRSLAEEGKFIYRSRVLNPKWLEGLKKHGYRGVQEITNLVEFSFGWDSTSEIMEDWMYQSVTDRFILDEENRQWIQENNPDALRQITSRLLEAVERGMWDASDDTVEALKSIFMDNDASLERMNDRS
;
A
#
# COMPACT_ATOMS: atom_id res chain seq x y z
N TYR A 1 -8.44 -9.35 41.54
CA TYR A 1 -7.33 -8.42 41.86
C TYR A 1 -7.42 -7.17 41.02
N LEU A 2 -7.48 -7.26 39.69
CA LEU A 2 -7.66 -6.09 38.79
C LEU A 2 -9.14 -5.70 38.55
N MET A 3 -10.07 -6.52 39.04
CA MET A 3 -11.51 -6.34 38.92
C MET A 3 -12.16 -6.36 40.31
N GLU A 4 -13.16 -5.52 40.53
CA GLU A 4 -14.06 -5.48 41.69
C GLU A 4 -15.51 -5.34 41.18
N ASP A 5 -16.42 -6.19 41.65
CA ASP A 5 -17.84 -6.23 41.22
C ASP A 5 -18.06 -6.23 39.69
N GLY A 6 -17.17 -6.93 38.96
CA GLY A 6 -17.24 -7.03 37.49
C GLY A 6 -16.80 -5.77 36.76
N ARG A 7 -16.11 -4.84 37.42
CA ARG A 7 -15.55 -3.63 36.83
C ARG A 7 -14.04 -3.57 37.06
N PRO A 8 -13.26 -3.03 36.11
CA PRO A 8 -11.84 -2.80 36.33
C PRO A 8 -11.63 -1.75 37.42
N ILE A 9 -10.68 -2.00 38.33
CA ILE A 9 -10.20 -1.01 39.32
C ILE A 9 -8.87 -0.37 38.91
N ILE A 10 -8.50 -0.55 37.64
CA ILE A 10 -7.34 0.06 36.98
C ILE A 10 -7.82 0.85 35.78
N ASP A 11 -7.04 1.84 35.35
CA ASP A 11 -7.33 2.64 34.15
C ASP A 11 -6.48 2.25 32.94
N SER A 12 -5.32 1.63 33.17
CA SER A 12 -4.40 1.11 32.17
C SER A 12 -3.63 -0.08 32.75
N LEU A 13 -3.12 -0.95 31.87
CA LEU A 13 -2.36 -2.14 32.23
C LEU A 13 -0.98 -2.07 31.57
N ILE A 14 0.10 -2.08 32.36
CA ILE A 14 1.48 -2.17 31.85
C ILE A 14 1.93 -3.63 31.93
N LEU A 15 2.40 -4.17 30.80
CA LEU A 15 2.86 -5.54 30.65
C LEU A 15 4.35 -5.56 30.31
N ASN A 16 5.09 -6.42 31.00
CA ASN A 16 6.50 -6.70 30.72
C ASN A 16 6.72 -8.20 30.45
N LEU A 17 5.67 -8.87 29.95
CA LEU A 17 5.73 -10.29 29.61
C LEU A 17 6.08 -10.43 28.12
N PRO A 18 7.07 -11.26 27.76
CA PRO A 18 7.59 -11.36 26.38
C PRO A 18 6.77 -12.30 25.46
N PHE A 19 5.51 -12.60 25.78
CA PHE A 19 4.70 -13.56 25.01
C PHE A 19 3.24 -13.13 24.91
N SER A 20 2.59 -13.52 23.82
CA SER A 20 1.13 -13.37 23.65
C SER A 20 0.40 -14.23 24.67
N GLN A 21 -0.42 -13.58 25.50
CA GLN A 21 -1.28 -14.27 26.46
C GLN A 21 -2.48 -14.90 25.76
N LEU A 22 -2.96 -14.32 24.66
CA LEU A 22 -4.08 -14.87 23.90
C LEU A 22 -3.65 -16.12 23.12
N CYS A 23 -2.53 -16.07 22.39
CA CYS A 23 -2.05 -17.21 21.61
C CYS A 23 -1.66 -18.39 22.51
N LEU A 24 -1.03 -18.14 23.67
CA LEU A 24 -0.66 -19.20 24.62
C LEU A 24 -1.85 -19.80 25.38
N SER A 25 -2.99 -19.11 25.40
CA SER A 25 -4.21 -19.58 26.09
C SER A 25 -5.02 -20.61 25.29
N ASP A 26 -4.67 -20.82 24.01
CA ASP A 26 -5.15 -21.92 23.17
C ASP A 26 -4.12 -23.08 23.21
N PRO A 27 -4.41 -24.20 23.90
CA PRO A 27 -3.45 -25.29 24.08
C PRO A 27 -3.14 -26.08 22.80
N GLY A 28 -3.86 -25.84 21.69
CA GLY A 28 -3.63 -26.52 20.41
C GLY A 28 -3.84 -28.04 20.45
N ASP A 29 -4.46 -28.56 21.52
CA ASP A 29 -4.65 -29.99 21.78
C ASP A 29 -6.03 -30.51 21.36
N GLY A 30 -6.82 -29.68 20.66
CA GLY A 30 -8.16 -30.03 20.18
C GLY A 30 -9.24 -30.03 21.26
N THR A 31 -8.97 -29.54 22.48
CA THR A 31 -10.01 -29.27 23.47
C THR A 31 -10.60 -27.87 23.27
N GLU A 32 -11.90 -27.77 22.97
CA GLU A 32 -12.61 -26.47 22.97
C GLU A 32 -12.60 -25.89 24.40
N ARG A 33 -11.69 -24.98 24.68
CA ARG A 33 -11.89 -23.97 25.73
C ARG A 33 -12.33 -22.68 25.06
N LYS A 34 -13.35 -22.04 25.63
CA LYS A 34 -13.58 -20.62 25.36
C LYS A 34 -12.31 -19.88 25.80
N VAL A 35 -11.47 -19.51 24.85
CA VAL A 35 -10.37 -18.57 25.09
C VAL A 35 -11.02 -17.26 25.50
N SER A 36 -11.01 -16.97 26.80
CA SER A 36 -11.44 -15.67 27.32
C SER A 36 -10.32 -14.68 27.00
N ASN A 37 -10.67 -13.59 26.31
CA ASN A 37 -9.74 -12.49 26.11
C ASN A 37 -9.69 -11.65 27.39
N ILE A 38 -8.68 -11.89 28.22
CA ILE A 38 -8.49 -11.18 29.48
C ILE A 38 -8.39 -9.65 29.30
N PHE A 39 -7.84 -9.18 28.18
CA PHE A 39 -7.72 -7.74 27.92
C PHE A 39 -9.08 -7.11 27.59
N ASP A 40 -9.93 -7.83 26.87
CA ASP A 40 -11.31 -7.41 26.61
C ASP A 40 -12.15 -7.39 27.90
N GLU A 41 -11.98 -8.40 28.77
CA GLU A 41 -12.64 -8.43 30.08
C GLU A 41 -12.23 -7.26 31.00
N LEU A 42 -10.95 -6.87 30.96
CA LEU A 42 -10.45 -5.69 31.68
C LEU A 42 -10.93 -4.38 31.04
N GLY A 43 -11.02 -4.31 29.71
CA GLY A 43 -11.57 -3.17 28.97
C GLY A 43 -10.76 -1.88 29.13
N VAL A 44 -9.45 -1.98 29.37
CA VAL A 44 -8.50 -0.85 29.55
C VAL A 44 -7.31 -0.99 28.60
N PRO A 45 -6.61 0.10 28.26
CA PRO A 45 -5.46 0.03 27.37
C PRO A 45 -4.37 -0.85 27.98
N ALA A 46 -3.89 -1.82 27.20
CA ALA A 46 -2.78 -2.69 27.56
C ALA A 46 -1.50 -2.18 26.87
N ILE A 47 -0.46 -1.87 27.63
CA ILE A 47 0.78 -1.25 27.17
C ILE A 47 1.90 -2.26 27.32
N GLN A 48 2.49 -2.67 26.20
CA GLN A 48 3.63 -3.57 26.17
C GLN A 48 4.92 -2.78 26.40
N THR A 49 5.72 -3.27 27.34
CA THR A 49 7.09 -2.78 27.63
C THR A 49 8.10 -3.86 27.27
N MET A 50 9.36 -3.46 27.10
CA MET A 50 10.41 -4.32 26.58
C MET A 50 11.58 -4.39 27.55
N SER A 51 12.04 -5.60 27.86
CA SER A 51 13.27 -5.84 28.62
C SER A 51 14.32 -6.38 27.64
N MET A 52 15.31 -5.55 27.31
CA MET A 52 16.31 -5.89 26.30
C MET A 52 17.33 -6.90 26.85
N PHE A 53 17.76 -7.83 26.00
CA PHE A 53 18.89 -8.72 26.24
C PHE A 53 20.23 -8.08 25.92
N SER A 54 20.22 -7.00 25.14
CA SER A 54 21.38 -6.16 24.87
C SER A 54 21.66 -5.20 26.04
N SER A 55 22.91 -4.75 26.13
CA SER A 55 23.27 -3.65 27.03
C SER A 55 22.66 -2.34 26.53
N ARG A 56 22.47 -1.37 27.43
CA ARG A 56 21.98 -0.04 27.05
C ARG A 56 22.87 0.60 26.00
N LYS A 57 24.19 0.43 26.13
CA LYS A 57 25.17 0.98 25.20
C LYS A 57 24.99 0.39 23.80
N ASP A 58 24.88 -0.93 23.70
CA ASP A 58 24.70 -1.60 22.41
C ASP A 58 23.39 -1.17 21.74
N TRP A 59 22.32 -1.03 22.53
CA TRP A 59 21.04 -0.51 22.04
C TRP A 59 21.16 0.95 21.56
N GLU A 60 21.83 1.84 22.31
CA GLU A 60 22.04 3.24 21.94
C GLU A 60 22.80 3.36 20.61
N GLU A 61 23.84 2.54 20.40
CA GLU A 61 24.67 2.52 19.19
C GLU A 61 24.01 1.81 17.98
N ASN A 62 22.95 1.01 18.21
CA ASN A 62 22.26 0.27 17.15
C ASN A 62 21.11 1.08 16.51
N SER A 63 21.22 1.38 15.20
CA SER A 63 20.17 2.08 14.44
C SER A 63 18.89 1.25 14.20
N SER A 64 18.95 -0.08 14.26
CA SER A 64 17.76 -0.93 14.16
C SER A 64 16.94 -0.95 15.47
N GLY A 65 17.59 -0.65 16.59
CA GLY A 65 17.02 -0.77 17.92
C GLY A 65 17.06 -2.20 18.45
N LEU A 66 15.94 -2.92 18.36
CA LEU A 66 15.83 -4.29 18.87
C LEU A 66 16.37 -5.34 17.90
N GLY A 67 16.90 -6.44 18.44
CA GLY A 67 17.27 -7.62 17.64
C GLY A 67 16.05 -8.48 17.26
N PRO A 68 16.18 -9.38 16.26
CA PRO A 68 15.05 -10.19 15.76
C PRO A 68 14.31 -10.98 16.84
N TYR A 69 15.06 -11.58 17.78
CA TYR A 69 14.48 -12.36 18.89
C TYR A 69 13.69 -11.49 19.89
N GLU A 70 14.19 -10.28 20.17
CA GLU A 70 13.51 -9.31 21.04
C GLU A 70 12.23 -8.80 20.40
N MET A 71 12.24 -8.57 19.07
CA MET A 71 11.07 -8.15 18.30
C MET A 71 9.95 -9.20 18.34
N SER A 72 10.27 -10.49 18.12
CA SER A 72 9.25 -11.56 18.20
C SER A 72 8.51 -11.55 19.53
N MET A 73 9.27 -11.46 20.62
CA MET A 73 8.72 -11.54 21.97
C MET A 73 8.05 -10.26 22.46
N SER A 74 8.62 -9.10 22.11
CA SER A 74 8.21 -7.82 22.70
C SER A 74 7.37 -6.96 21.77
N ILE A 75 7.25 -7.34 20.50
CA ILE A 75 6.47 -6.61 19.49
C ILE A 75 5.47 -7.56 18.82
N PHE A 76 5.93 -8.56 18.06
CA PHE A 76 5.03 -9.32 17.18
C PHE A 76 3.97 -10.09 17.96
N TRP A 77 4.34 -10.87 18.97
CA TRP A 77 3.36 -11.59 19.79
C TRP A 77 2.45 -10.66 20.60
N PRO A 78 2.93 -9.60 21.25
CA PRO A 78 2.06 -8.58 21.87
C PRO A 78 1.11 -7.86 20.91
N GLU A 79 1.44 -7.73 19.61
CA GLU A 79 0.50 -7.20 18.60
C GLU A 79 -0.74 -8.11 18.45
N TYR A 80 -0.58 -9.44 18.50
CA TYR A 80 -1.73 -10.39 18.50
C TYR A 80 -2.65 -10.21 19.72
N ASP A 81 -2.10 -9.70 20.82
CA ASP A 81 -2.84 -9.35 22.03
C ASP A 81 -3.44 -7.94 22.00
N GLY A 82 -3.32 -7.20 20.89
CA GLY A 82 -3.83 -5.84 20.75
C GLY A 82 -3.15 -4.82 21.68
N GLN A 83 -1.95 -5.13 22.18
CA GLN A 83 -1.22 -4.28 23.09
C GLN A 83 -0.62 -3.07 22.36
N ILE A 84 -0.53 -1.95 23.07
CA ILE A 84 0.13 -0.72 22.63
C ILE A 84 1.64 -0.92 22.81
N ILE A 85 2.37 -0.94 21.70
CA ILE A 85 3.82 -1.11 21.71
C ILE A 85 4.46 0.20 22.18
N SER A 86 5.13 0.17 23.34
CA SER A 86 5.79 1.35 23.92
C SER A 86 7.31 1.32 23.69
N VAL A 87 8.10 1.76 24.67
CA VAL A 87 9.56 1.89 24.59
C VAL A 87 10.27 0.89 25.51
N PRO A 88 11.58 0.65 25.32
CA PRO A 88 12.33 -0.25 26.19
C PRO A 88 12.39 0.23 27.64
N LEU A 89 12.04 -0.63 28.59
CA LEU A 89 11.99 -0.31 30.02
C LEU A 89 13.34 -0.56 30.71
N SER A 90 14.05 -1.61 30.29
CA SER A 90 15.30 -2.05 30.91
C SER A 90 16.26 -2.68 29.91
N SER A 91 17.55 -2.69 30.24
CA SER A 91 18.62 -3.38 29.51
C SER A 91 19.27 -4.47 30.36
N SER A 92 19.87 -5.46 29.71
CA SER A 92 20.67 -6.49 30.39
C SER A 92 22.10 -5.99 30.57
N GLU A 93 22.51 -5.78 31.81
CA GLU A 93 23.83 -5.26 32.16
C GLU A 93 24.65 -6.30 32.92
N MET A 94 25.90 -6.49 32.50
CA MET A 94 26.86 -7.34 33.21
C MET A 94 27.48 -6.57 34.38
N SER A 95 27.40 -7.15 35.58
CA SER A 95 28.04 -6.64 36.80
C SER A 95 28.97 -7.68 37.41
N ASP A 96 29.69 -7.30 38.47
CA ASP A 96 30.52 -8.24 39.26
C ASP A 96 29.69 -9.38 39.89
N GLU A 97 28.36 -9.20 40.04
CA GLU A 97 27.41 -10.19 40.56
C GLU A 97 26.74 -11.03 39.45
N GLY A 98 27.06 -10.77 38.18
CA GLY A 98 26.49 -11.41 37.00
C GLY A 98 25.56 -10.51 36.19
N MET A 99 24.79 -11.12 35.29
CA MET A 99 23.85 -10.41 34.41
C MET A 99 22.60 -9.98 35.21
N SER A 100 22.20 -8.72 35.07
CA SER A 100 21.02 -8.15 35.74
C SER A 100 20.25 -7.22 34.80
N ASN A 101 18.93 -7.15 34.94
CA ASN A 101 18.12 -6.16 34.22
C ASN A 101 18.14 -4.82 34.96
N VAL A 102 18.61 -3.77 34.29
CA VAL A 102 18.75 -2.42 34.84
C VAL A 102 17.76 -1.47 34.14
N PRO A 103 16.97 -0.68 34.88
CA PRO A 103 15.99 0.22 34.30
C PRO A 103 16.65 1.39 33.55
N ILE A 104 16.01 1.82 32.45
CA ILE A 104 16.43 2.99 31.66
C ILE A 104 15.56 4.18 32.10
N GLY A 105 16.11 5.08 32.91
CA GLY A 105 15.33 6.04 33.70
C GLY A 105 14.37 6.95 32.92
N ASP A 106 14.81 7.52 31.80
CA ASP A 106 13.97 8.37 30.94
C ASP A 106 12.87 7.55 30.26
N ARG A 107 13.17 6.31 29.86
CA ARG A 107 12.18 5.41 29.24
C ARG A 107 11.15 4.87 30.24
N VAL A 108 11.54 4.66 31.50
CA VAL A 108 10.58 4.36 32.59
C VAL A 108 9.58 5.51 32.74
N SER A 109 10.06 6.75 32.66
CA SER A 109 9.19 7.94 32.70
C SER A 109 8.26 7.99 31.49
N ALA A 110 8.77 7.70 30.29
CA ALA A 110 7.98 7.63 29.07
C ALA A 110 6.79 6.65 29.14
N VAL A 111 7.03 5.44 29.64
CA VAL A 111 5.98 4.43 29.84
C VAL A 111 4.96 4.90 30.88
N ALA A 112 5.44 5.51 31.97
CA ALA A 112 4.55 6.04 33.01
C ALA A 112 3.67 7.18 32.47
N ASP A 113 4.24 8.11 31.71
CA ASP A 113 3.52 9.22 31.08
C ASP A 113 2.47 8.70 30.10
N LEU A 114 2.80 7.71 29.27
CA LEU A 114 1.83 7.09 28.37
C LEU A 114 0.65 6.48 29.14
N ALA A 115 0.94 5.70 30.18
CA ALA A 115 -0.07 5.06 31.01
C ALA A 115 -0.96 6.08 31.75
N LEU A 116 -0.37 7.18 32.22
CA LEU A 116 -1.09 8.28 32.87
C LEU A 116 -1.95 9.05 31.88
N ASN A 117 -1.46 9.37 30.69
CA ASN A 117 -2.23 10.09 29.68
C ASN A 117 -3.47 9.30 29.22
N TRP A 118 -3.35 7.98 29.08
CA TRP A 118 -4.51 7.10 28.86
C TRP A 118 -5.51 7.14 30.03
N ALA A 119 -5.01 7.10 31.26
CA ALA A 119 -5.86 7.19 32.45
C ALA A 119 -6.55 8.56 32.57
N GLU A 120 -5.85 9.65 32.26
CA GLU A 120 -6.41 11.00 32.26
C GLU A 120 -7.49 11.17 31.19
N LEU A 121 -7.27 10.66 29.98
CA LEU A 121 -8.27 10.66 28.91
C LEU A 121 -9.55 9.95 29.37
N ARG A 122 -9.40 8.74 29.92
CA ARG A 122 -10.52 7.92 30.42
C ARG A 122 -11.31 8.64 31.52
N ASN A 123 -10.60 9.23 32.49
CA ASN A 123 -11.20 9.88 33.65
C ASN A 123 -11.73 11.31 33.37
N THR A 124 -11.33 11.94 32.28
CA THR A 124 -11.84 13.26 31.90
C THR A 124 -13.28 13.15 31.38
N PRO A 125 -14.23 13.97 31.89
CA PRO A 125 -15.60 13.98 31.38
C PRO A 125 -15.63 14.26 29.87
N VAL A 126 -16.42 13.49 29.12
CA VAL A 126 -16.48 13.52 27.65
C VAL A 126 -16.56 14.94 27.06
N GLY A 127 -17.46 15.78 27.58
CA GLY A 127 -17.64 17.16 27.11
C GLY A 127 -16.45 18.11 27.38
N LYS A 128 -15.46 17.69 28.17
CA LYS A 128 -14.23 18.43 28.48
C LYS A 128 -12.99 17.88 27.77
N ARG A 129 -13.10 16.73 27.11
CA ARG A 129 -11.98 16.12 26.40
C ARG A 129 -11.56 16.98 25.22
N ARG A 130 -10.24 17.19 25.07
CA ARG A 130 -9.64 17.91 23.93
C ARG A 130 -8.96 16.94 23.00
N ILE A 131 -9.37 16.95 21.74
CA ILE A 131 -8.93 15.97 20.73
C ILE A 131 -8.36 16.72 19.53
N ALA A 132 -7.19 16.31 19.06
CA ALA A 132 -6.64 16.77 17.78
C ALA A 132 -6.93 15.73 16.70
N VAL A 133 -7.46 16.15 15.56
CA VAL A 133 -7.58 15.34 14.34
C VAL A 133 -6.66 15.94 13.29
N ILE A 134 -5.66 15.17 12.87
CA ILE A 134 -4.63 15.59 11.93
C ILE A 134 -4.88 14.90 10.60
N LEU A 135 -5.04 15.68 9.54
CA LEU A 135 -5.16 15.20 8.16
C LEU A 135 -3.81 15.31 7.44
N HIS A 136 -3.59 14.46 6.45
CA HIS A 136 -2.40 14.51 5.61
C HIS A 136 -2.57 15.49 4.45
N GLN A 137 -1.48 16.05 3.98
CA GLN A 137 -1.41 16.91 2.80
C GLN A 137 -0.07 16.60 2.13
N ASN A 138 0.02 15.43 1.50
CA ASN A 138 1.22 14.96 0.81
C ASN A 138 0.88 14.65 -0.66
N PRO A 139 1.56 15.27 -1.64
CA PRO A 139 2.49 16.40 -1.51
C PRO A 139 1.82 17.65 -0.89
N PRO A 140 2.57 18.67 -0.44
CA PRO A 140 2.07 19.73 0.41
C PRO A 140 1.37 20.84 -0.38
N ARG A 141 0.47 20.44 -1.26
CA ARG A 141 -0.27 21.30 -2.20
C ARG A 141 -1.72 21.46 -1.79
N ALA A 142 -2.34 22.58 -2.15
CA ALA A 142 -3.73 22.87 -1.84
C ALA A 142 -4.72 21.85 -2.42
N ASP A 143 -4.36 21.15 -3.51
CA ASP A 143 -5.18 20.09 -4.12
C ASP A 143 -5.12 18.76 -3.37
N MET A 144 -4.21 18.59 -2.40
CA MET A 144 -3.87 17.30 -1.75
C MET A 144 -4.31 17.17 -0.28
N ILE A 145 -5.19 18.06 0.21
CA ILE A 145 -5.69 18.02 1.59
C ILE A 145 -6.48 16.74 1.87
N GLY A 146 -6.18 16.07 2.99
CA GLY A 146 -6.83 14.84 3.39
C GLY A 146 -6.51 13.64 2.50
N GLY A 147 -5.38 13.67 1.77
CA GLY A 147 -4.89 12.51 1.03
C GLY A 147 -4.84 11.28 1.94
N ALA A 148 -5.51 10.21 1.52
CA ALA A 148 -5.58 8.98 2.29
C ALA A 148 -5.92 7.79 1.41
N PHE A 149 -5.17 6.71 1.59
CA PHE A 149 -5.27 5.52 0.77
C PHE A 149 -6.66 4.86 0.82
N GLY A 150 -7.39 4.90 -0.30
CA GLY A 150 -8.72 4.31 -0.43
C GLY A 150 -9.77 4.91 0.53
N LEU A 151 -9.49 6.04 1.18
CA LEU A 151 -10.35 6.63 2.20
C LEU A 151 -10.74 8.07 1.84
N ASP A 152 -12.02 8.37 1.98
CA ASP A 152 -12.50 9.74 2.03
C ASP A 152 -12.29 10.29 3.45
N ALA A 153 -11.08 10.79 3.72
CA ALA A 153 -10.67 11.20 5.06
C ALA A 153 -11.48 12.39 5.61
N THR A 154 -11.92 13.31 4.74
CA THR A 154 -12.65 14.50 5.17
C THR A 154 -14.10 14.18 5.50
N GLU A 155 -14.80 13.35 4.71
CA GLU A 155 -16.14 12.87 5.09
C GLU A 155 -16.08 11.92 6.28
N SER A 156 -15.05 11.08 6.37
CA SER A 156 -14.82 10.20 7.54
C SER A 156 -14.62 11.02 8.82
N THR A 157 -13.85 12.11 8.76
CA THR A 157 -13.69 13.05 9.87
C THR A 157 -15.00 13.72 10.23
N ALA A 158 -15.76 14.21 9.24
CA ALA A 158 -17.06 14.82 9.50
C ALA A 158 -18.03 13.84 10.18
N ARG A 159 -18.04 12.56 9.75
CA ARG A 159 -18.84 11.50 10.38
C ARG A 159 -18.42 11.20 11.81
N LEU A 160 -17.11 11.13 12.06
CA LEU A 160 -16.58 10.98 13.39
C LEU A 160 -17.06 12.11 14.30
N LEU A 161 -16.92 13.38 13.88
CA LEU A 161 -17.38 14.53 14.67
C LEU A 161 -18.89 14.47 14.95
N ARG A 162 -19.72 14.06 13.98
CA ARG A 162 -21.16 13.82 14.20
C ARG A 162 -21.41 12.72 15.23
N SER A 163 -20.64 11.64 15.21
CA SER A 163 -20.72 10.54 16.17
C SER A 163 -20.32 11.00 17.57
N LEU A 164 -19.19 11.70 17.70
CA LEU A 164 -18.69 12.23 18.97
C LEU A 164 -19.65 13.27 19.56
N LYS A 165 -20.27 14.13 18.75
CA LYS A 165 -21.31 15.06 19.21
C LYS A 165 -22.48 14.32 19.89
N LYS A 166 -22.94 13.20 19.31
CA LYS A 166 -24.01 12.37 19.90
C LYS A 166 -23.58 11.71 21.21
N ARG A 167 -22.29 11.43 21.38
CA ARG A 167 -21.69 10.91 22.62
C ARG A 167 -21.43 12.00 23.69
N GLY A 168 -21.71 13.26 23.40
CA GLY A 168 -21.59 14.38 24.34
C GLY A 168 -20.26 15.14 24.28
N TYR A 169 -19.43 14.91 23.25
CA TYR A 169 -18.23 15.70 23.01
C TYR A 169 -18.60 17.13 22.59
N SER A 170 -17.80 18.11 23.02
CA SER A 170 -17.98 19.52 22.67
C SER A 170 -17.32 19.85 21.31
N VAL A 171 -17.97 19.45 20.22
CA VAL A 171 -17.48 19.67 18.84
C VAL A 171 -17.81 21.06 18.26
N GLY A 172 -18.41 21.97 19.03
CA GLY A 172 -18.76 23.32 18.56
C GLY A 172 -19.61 23.37 17.28
N ASN A 173 -19.32 24.36 16.44
CA ASN A 173 -19.96 24.59 15.12
C ASN A 173 -19.22 23.91 13.95
N MET A 174 -18.55 22.78 14.21
CA MET A 174 -17.82 22.03 13.19
C MET A 174 -18.67 21.73 11.95
N PRO A 175 -18.08 21.80 10.73
CA PRO A 175 -18.75 21.39 9.50
C PRO A 175 -19.28 19.95 9.60
N SER A 176 -20.48 19.73 9.08
CA SER A 176 -21.15 18.43 9.16
C SER A 176 -20.94 17.55 7.94
N THR A 177 -20.12 17.95 6.96
CA THR A 177 -19.81 17.20 5.73
C THR A 177 -18.34 17.36 5.38
N GLY A 178 -17.77 16.39 4.65
CA GLY A 178 -16.40 16.45 4.13
C GLY A 178 -16.16 17.68 3.28
N LYS A 179 -17.07 17.99 2.34
CA LYS A 179 -17.03 19.22 1.53
C LYS A 179 -16.94 20.50 2.38
N GLY A 180 -17.74 20.58 3.46
CA GLY A 180 -17.69 21.73 4.36
C GLY A 180 -16.39 21.80 5.17
N LEU A 181 -15.83 20.64 5.54
CA LEU A 181 -14.56 20.54 6.25
C LEU A 181 -13.38 20.95 5.36
N THR A 182 -13.30 20.41 4.14
CA THR A 182 -12.29 20.80 3.14
C THR A 182 -12.35 22.29 2.86
N LYS A 183 -13.56 22.83 2.61
CA LYS A 183 -13.73 24.26 2.41
C LYS A 183 -13.19 25.07 3.60
N ARG A 184 -13.51 24.66 4.84
CA ARG A 184 -13.04 25.37 6.03
C ARG A 184 -11.51 25.36 6.19
N LEU A 185 -10.85 24.29 5.73
CA LEU A 185 -9.39 24.15 5.72
C LEU A 185 -8.76 25.03 4.63
N LEU A 186 -9.32 25.02 3.41
CA LEU A 186 -8.88 25.86 2.29
C LEU A 186 -9.10 27.35 2.54
N ASP A 187 -10.20 27.72 3.20
CA ASP A 187 -10.45 29.11 3.63
C ASP A 187 -9.47 29.54 4.77
N GLY A 188 -8.70 28.61 5.35
CA GLY A 188 -7.70 28.85 6.39
C GLY A 188 -6.26 28.88 5.86
N VAL A 189 -5.29 28.59 6.72
CA VAL A 189 -3.89 28.36 6.31
C VAL A 189 -3.66 26.86 6.11
N SER A 190 -3.19 26.50 4.91
CA SER A 190 -2.72 25.15 4.59
C SER A 190 -1.18 25.08 4.59
N ASN A 191 -0.61 23.91 4.29
CA ASN A 191 0.84 23.83 4.05
C ASN A 191 1.27 24.42 2.69
N ASP A 192 0.30 24.68 1.81
CA ASP A 192 0.48 25.46 0.60
C ASP A 192 0.11 26.92 0.90
N SER A 193 1.08 27.80 0.71
CA SER A 193 0.99 29.22 1.02
C SER A 193 1.24 30.11 -0.20
N GLU A 194 1.22 29.54 -1.42
CA GLU A 194 1.53 30.23 -2.69
C GLU A 194 0.71 31.51 -2.86
N TRP A 195 -0.58 31.45 -2.50
CA TRP A 195 -1.56 32.51 -2.76
C TRP A 195 -1.97 33.34 -1.55
N LEU A 196 -1.34 33.14 -0.40
CA LEU A 196 -1.69 33.87 0.83
C LEU A 196 -0.71 35.00 1.09
N SER A 197 -1.22 36.19 1.39
CA SER A 197 -0.37 37.28 1.89
C SER A 197 0.13 36.97 3.30
N ALA A 198 1.23 37.61 3.71
CA ALA A 198 1.74 37.48 5.08
C ALA A 198 0.69 37.88 6.13
N GLU A 199 -0.14 38.90 5.83
CA GLU A 199 -1.24 39.34 6.69
C GLU A 199 -2.32 38.27 6.82
N ASP A 200 -2.72 37.65 5.70
CA ASP A 200 -3.69 36.55 5.69
C ASP A 200 -3.19 35.33 6.45
N MET A 201 -1.93 34.94 6.28
CA MET A 201 -1.35 33.82 7.02
C MET A 201 -1.39 34.07 8.53
N LEU A 202 -1.10 35.30 8.97
CA LEU A 202 -1.14 35.69 10.37
C LEU A 202 -2.58 35.71 10.93
N GLU A 203 -3.56 36.12 10.15
CA GLU A 203 -4.97 36.18 10.57
C GLU A 203 -5.65 34.80 10.58
N ARG A 204 -5.38 33.97 9.57
CA ARG A 204 -6.11 32.72 9.31
C ARG A 204 -5.51 31.48 10.00
N ALA A 205 -4.27 31.55 10.51
CA ALA A 205 -3.62 30.42 11.18
C ALA A 205 -4.36 29.98 12.46
N ALA A 206 -4.33 28.68 12.77
CA ALA A 206 -4.92 28.15 14.00
C ALA A 206 -4.23 28.70 15.26
N ALA A 207 -2.92 28.93 15.14
CA ALA A 207 -2.10 29.55 16.16
C ALA A 207 -0.82 30.12 15.55
N LEU A 208 -0.24 31.08 16.27
CA LEU A 208 1.05 31.69 15.99
C LEU A 208 1.98 31.41 17.16
N ILE A 209 3.09 30.76 16.90
CA ILE A 209 4.08 30.39 17.91
C ILE A 209 5.23 31.39 17.84
N SER A 210 5.46 32.09 18.95
CA SER A 210 6.57 33.03 19.02
C SER A 210 7.92 32.30 19.10
N PHE A 211 8.98 32.96 18.66
CA PHE A 211 10.35 32.47 18.85
C PHE A 211 10.66 32.14 20.32
N THR A 212 10.10 32.90 21.27
CA THR A 212 10.34 32.67 22.71
C THR A 212 9.73 31.36 23.19
N GLU A 213 8.48 31.08 22.79
CA GLU A 213 7.80 29.82 23.09
C GLU A 213 8.52 28.63 22.44
N TYR A 214 8.83 28.75 21.14
CA TYR A 214 9.54 27.69 20.43
C TYR A 214 10.90 27.38 21.06
N ARG A 215 11.67 28.42 21.41
CA ARG A 215 13.00 28.25 22.02
C ARG A 215 12.94 27.50 23.34
N GLN A 216 11.88 27.69 24.13
CA GLN A 216 11.68 26.93 25.36
C GLN A 216 11.53 25.43 25.05
N TRP A 217 10.71 25.07 24.07
CA TRP A 217 10.54 23.68 23.65
C TRP A 217 11.80 23.08 23.04
N ALA A 218 12.47 23.81 22.14
CA ALA A 218 13.72 23.36 21.54
C ALA A 218 14.85 23.16 22.58
N SER A 219 14.82 23.89 23.71
CA SER A 219 15.79 23.68 24.80
C SER A 219 15.52 22.45 25.66
N SER A 220 14.34 21.83 25.52
CA SER A 220 13.93 20.65 26.30
C SER A 220 14.21 19.31 25.62
N ILE A 221 14.62 19.34 24.36
CA ILE A 221 14.92 18.14 23.57
C ILE A 221 16.41 17.80 23.63
N ASP A 222 16.79 16.62 23.14
CA ASP A 222 18.19 16.21 23.09
C ASP A 222 19.06 17.22 22.32
N GLY A 223 20.24 17.54 22.88
CA GLY A 223 21.12 18.56 22.33
C GLY A 223 21.62 18.23 20.93
N SER A 224 21.93 16.96 20.65
CA SER A 224 22.38 16.53 19.32
C SER A 224 21.24 16.64 18.30
N CYS A 225 20.01 16.31 18.69
CA CYS A 225 18.84 16.47 17.83
C CYS A 225 18.55 17.95 17.53
N ALA A 226 18.66 18.83 18.54
CA ALA A 226 18.48 20.27 18.36
C ALA A 226 19.57 20.88 17.46
N GLU A 227 20.83 20.49 17.65
CA GLU A 227 21.96 20.90 16.80
C GLU A 227 21.75 20.44 15.36
N LYS A 228 21.27 19.20 15.16
CA LYS A 228 20.96 18.68 13.83
C LYS A 228 19.80 19.41 13.16
N MET A 229 18.73 19.74 13.90
CA MET A 229 17.66 20.59 13.37
C MET A 229 18.20 21.96 12.90
N VAL A 230 19.13 22.55 13.66
CA VAL A 230 19.76 23.81 13.27
C VAL A 230 20.68 23.66 12.06
N SER A 231 21.37 22.52 11.96
CA SER A 231 22.23 22.19 10.81
C SER A 231 21.41 22.02 9.53
N ASP A 232 20.29 21.29 9.62
CA ASP A 232 19.46 20.97 8.46
C ASP A 232 18.56 22.16 8.05
N TRP A 233 18.06 22.94 9.02
CA TRP A 233 16.98 23.94 8.79
C TRP A 233 17.32 25.38 9.21
N GLY A 234 18.57 25.65 9.58
CA GLY A 234 19.01 26.99 10.01
C GLY A 234 18.57 27.36 11.43
N GLN A 235 18.61 28.64 11.77
CA GLN A 235 18.20 29.09 13.11
C GLN A 235 16.68 29.17 13.22
N PRO A 236 16.09 28.83 14.37
CA PRO A 236 14.65 28.99 14.56
C PRO A 236 14.23 30.46 14.40
N PRO A 237 13.02 30.73 13.89
CA PRO A 237 11.93 29.78 13.61
C PRO A 237 12.07 28.93 12.32
N GLY A 238 13.13 29.13 11.52
CA GLY A 238 13.23 28.55 10.18
C GLY A 238 12.35 29.28 9.16
N GLU A 239 12.27 28.73 7.95
CA GLU A 239 11.50 29.31 6.82
C GLU A 239 10.18 28.57 6.58
N ILE A 240 10.15 27.25 6.78
CA ILE A 240 8.96 26.42 6.56
C ILE A 240 7.85 26.82 7.54
N ASN A 241 6.65 27.10 7.01
CA ASN A 241 5.48 27.51 7.79
C ASN A 241 5.81 28.64 8.79
N SER A 242 6.61 29.62 8.36
CA SER A 242 7.02 30.76 9.18
C SER A 242 6.78 32.09 8.47
N VAL A 243 6.24 33.07 9.19
CA VAL A 243 5.96 34.42 8.70
C VAL A 243 6.23 35.44 9.80
N ASP A 244 6.90 36.55 9.47
CA ASP A 244 7.26 37.62 10.42
C ASP A 244 7.92 37.13 11.72
N GLY A 245 8.77 36.10 11.61
CA GLY A 245 9.49 35.52 12.76
C GLY A 245 8.62 34.68 13.70
N LYS A 246 7.42 34.28 13.26
CA LYS A 246 6.51 33.37 13.98
C LYS A 246 6.28 32.11 13.16
N ILE A 247 6.15 30.98 13.83
CA ILE A 247 5.74 29.72 13.21
C ILE A 247 4.22 29.65 13.21
N ILE A 248 3.61 29.27 12.08
CA ILE A 248 2.17 29.14 11.93
C ILE A 248 1.72 27.69 12.08
N VAL A 249 0.56 27.49 12.70
CA VAL A 249 -0.08 26.18 12.84
C VAL A 249 -1.22 26.08 11.82
N PRO A 250 -1.13 25.22 10.79
CA PRO A 250 -2.17 25.06 9.79
C PRO A 250 -3.38 24.28 10.36
N GLY A 251 -4.58 24.70 9.97
CA GLY A 251 -5.84 24.14 10.46
C GLY A 251 -6.71 25.14 11.23
N PHE A 252 -7.58 24.64 12.10
CA PHE A 252 -8.45 25.49 12.93
C PHE A 252 -8.94 24.77 14.21
N VAL A 253 -9.30 25.58 15.21
CA VAL A 253 -9.88 25.11 16.49
C VAL A 253 -11.36 25.48 16.55
N GLU A 254 -12.20 24.53 16.95
CA GLU A 254 -13.62 24.75 17.20
C GLU A 254 -14.10 23.86 18.35
N GLY A 255 -14.70 24.48 19.38
CA GLY A 255 -14.97 23.80 20.65
C GLY A 255 -13.71 23.22 21.30
N ASN A 256 -13.73 21.93 21.61
CA ASN A 256 -12.58 21.21 22.16
C ASN A 256 -11.83 20.38 21.10
N PHE A 257 -12.01 20.70 19.81
CA PHE A 257 -11.37 19.98 18.72
C PHE A 257 -10.43 20.91 17.95
N PHE A 258 -9.28 20.38 17.61
CA PHE A 258 -8.38 20.95 16.61
C PHE A 258 -8.43 20.06 15.38
N ILE A 259 -8.71 20.64 14.20
CA ILE A 259 -8.54 19.97 12.91
C ILE A 259 -7.31 20.59 12.26
N GLY A 260 -6.22 19.83 12.20
CA GLY A 260 -4.93 20.27 11.70
C GLY A 260 -4.53 19.59 10.40
N LEU A 261 -3.60 20.20 9.69
CA LEU A 261 -2.87 19.55 8.61
C LEU A 261 -1.48 19.20 9.13
N GLN A 262 -1.03 17.96 8.91
CA GLN A 262 0.30 17.55 9.34
C GLN A 262 1.35 18.47 8.68
N PRO A 263 2.28 19.07 9.43
CA PRO A 263 3.28 19.97 8.85
C PRO A 263 4.18 19.28 7.83
N ASN A 264 4.70 20.06 6.89
CA ASN A 264 5.66 19.58 5.89
C ASN A 264 6.96 19.10 6.54
N ARG A 265 7.57 18.10 5.90
CA ARG A 265 8.88 17.59 6.27
C ARG A 265 10.05 18.38 5.66
N GLY A 266 9.77 19.21 4.65
CA GLY A 266 10.74 20.09 3.99
C GLY A 266 10.08 21.22 3.22
N MET A 267 10.88 21.95 2.43
CA MET A 267 10.36 22.95 1.46
C MET A 267 9.51 22.24 0.39
N ALA A 268 8.60 22.95 -0.27
CA ALA A 268 7.61 22.29 -1.14
C ALA A 268 8.25 21.41 -2.24
N ASP A 269 9.34 21.90 -2.84
CA ASP A 269 10.15 21.26 -3.88
C ASP A 269 11.07 20.14 -3.37
N GLU A 270 11.46 20.16 -2.09
CA GLU A 270 12.32 19.16 -1.44
C GLU A 270 11.53 18.18 -0.55
N SER A 271 10.21 18.40 -0.40
CA SER A 271 9.42 17.70 0.63
C SER A 271 9.30 16.20 0.37
N ALA A 272 9.22 15.81 -0.91
CA ALA A 272 9.19 14.42 -1.37
C ALA A 272 10.46 13.65 -0.91
N ASP A 273 11.65 14.23 -1.10
CA ASP A 273 12.94 13.65 -0.68
C ASP A 273 13.03 13.35 0.82
N ILE A 274 12.28 14.08 1.63
CA ILE A 274 12.48 14.12 3.08
C ILE A 274 11.40 13.34 3.83
N TYR A 275 10.26 13.03 3.19
CA TYR A 275 9.14 12.36 3.85
C TYR A 275 9.52 11.05 4.51
N HIS A 276 10.34 10.28 3.80
CA HIS A 276 10.84 8.99 4.22
C HIS A 276 12.34 9.01 4.59
N SER A 277 12.95 10.19 4.67
CA SER A 277 14.33 10.29 5.13
C SER A 277 14.41 10.19 6.66
N GLN A 278 15.27 9.30 7.15
CA GLN A 278 15.72 9.33 8.55
C GLN A 278 17.11 9.94 8.73
N ASP A 279 17.69 10.50 7.67
CA ASP A 279 18.85 11.36 7.86
C ASP A 279 18.41 12.79 8.15
N ILE A 280 17.41 13.32 7.43
CA ILE A 280 17.05 14.73 7.59
C ILE A 280 16.08 14.94 8.75
N SER A 281 16.47 15.75 9.73
CA SER A 281 15.65 16.07 10.90
C SER A 281 14.32 16.75 10.53
N PRO A 282 13.28 16.69 11.38
CA PRO A 282 12.07 17.50 11.19
C PRO A 282 12.38 19.01 11.22
N PRO A 283 11.71 19.82 10.39
CA PRO A 283 11.78 21.27 10.49
C PRO A 283 11.36 21.80 11.86
N HIS A 284 11.79 23.03 12.18
CA HIS A 284 11.37 23.70 13.41
C HIS A 284 9.83 23.79 13.55
N SER A 285 9.13 24.04 12.45
CA SER A 285 7.66 24.11 12.40
C SER A 285 6.98 22.80 12.74
N TYR A 286 7.60 21.66 12.40
CA TYR A 286 7.09 20.33 12.71
C TYR A 286 7.11 20.07 14.22
N LEU A 287 8.24 20.33 14.89
CA LEU A 287 8.33 20.24 16.35
C LEU A 287 7.37 21.23 17.03
N ALA A 288 7.32 22.47 16.54
CA ALA A 288 6.47 23.53 17.08
C ALA A 288 4.98 23.15 17.02
N PHE A 289 4.54 22.55 15.92
CA PHE A 289 3.16 22.09 15.75
C PHE A 289 2.77 21.06 16.81
N TYR A 290 3.53 19.97 16.97
CA TYR A 290 3.19 18.93 17.94
C TYR A 290 3.32 19.42 19.38
N ARG A 291 4.28 20.29 19.68
CA ARG A 291 4.37 20.96 20.99
C ARG A 291 3.21 21.89 21.25
N TRP A 292 2.73 22.63 20.25
CA TRP A 292 1.51 23.42 20.40
C TRP A 292 0.29 22.53 20.64
N VAL A 293 0.14 21.43 19.90
CA VAL A 293 -0.96 20.46 20.08
C VAL A 293 -0.97 19.89 21.51
N THR A 294 0.20 19.53 22.04
CA THR A 294 0.35 18.87 23.35
C THR A 294 0.41 19.84 24.53
N ASP A 295 1.14 20.94 24.44
CA ASP A 295 1.40 21.84 25.58
C ASP A 295 0.43 23.04 25.65
N VAL A 296 -0.05 23.52 24.50
CA VAL A 296 -0.88 24.74 24.40
C VAL A 296 -2.34 24.40 24.21
N PHE A 297 -2.68 23.70 23.11
CA PHE A 297 -4.03 23.18 22.89
C PHE A 297 -4.37 22.11 23.92
N LYS A 298 -3.36 21.37 24.42
CA LYS A 298 -3.50 20.32 25.43
C LYS A 298 -4.46 19.24 25.01
N ALA A 299 -4.21 18.70 23.81
CA ALA A 299 -4.85 17.48 23.35
C ALA A 299 -4.61 16.37 24.37
N GLN A 300 -5.62 15.55 24.59
CA GLN A 300 -5.54 14.34 25.41
C GLN A 300 -5.47 13.08 24.55
N ALA A 301 -5.78 13.21 23.26
CA ALA A 301 -5.53 12.20 22.24
C ALA A 301 -5.34 12.89 20.88
N VAL A 302 -4.57 12.24 20.02
CA VAL A 302 -4.37 12.62 18.62
C VAL A 302 -4.94 11.52 17.73
N ILE A 303 -5.70 11.93 16.71
CA ILE A 303 -6.14 11.07 15.63
C ILE A 303 -5.47 11.53 14.36
N HIS A 304 -4.55 10.75 13.80
CA HIS A 304 -4.15 10.92 12.41
C HIS A 304 -5.15 10.18 11.53
N MET A 305 -5.66 10.81 10.47
CA MET A 305 -6.78 10.28 9.69
C MET A 305 -6.33 9.76 8.32
N GLY A 306 -6.18 8.44 8.21
CA GLY A 306 -5.89 7.74 6.96
C GLY A 306 -4.41 7.46 6.74
N CYS A 307 -4.11 6.51 5.85
CA CYS A 307 -2.75 6.15 5.46
C CYS A 307 -2.18 7.19 4.45
N HIS A 308 -0.97 7.73 4.62
CA HIS A 308 -0.13 7.68 5.82
C HIS A 308 0.45 9.04 6.17
N GLY A 309 0.89 9.15 7.43
CA GLY A 309 1.53 10.34 7.97
C GLY A 309 3.03 10.31 7.76
N THR A 310 3.70 11.34 8.25
CA THR A 310 5.16 11.48 8.17
C THR A 310 5.85 11.37 9.53
N LEU A 311 5.09 11.12 10.60
CA LEU A 311 5.57 11.19 11.98
C LEU A 311 6.37 9.94 12.35
N GLU A 312 5.81 8.79 12.00
CA GLU A 312 6.37 7.46 12.20
C GLU A 312 7.65 7.27 11.38
N TRP A 313 7.79 7.99 10.27
CA TRP A 313 8.95 7.94 9.39
C TRP A 313 10.09 8.90 9.80
N LEU A 314 9.91 9.74 10.82
CA LEU A 314 10.96 10.65 11.29
C LEU A 314 12.24 9.92 11.71
N PRO A 315 13.42 10.57 11.61
CA PRO A 315 14.71 10.00 12.00
C PRO A 315 14.75 9.32 13.37
N GLY A 316 15.29 8.10 13.44
CA GLY A 316 15.44 7.35 14.69
C GLY A 316 15.40 5.84 14.50
N LYS A 317 15.55 5.09 15.59
CA LYS A 317 15.64 3.62 15.57
C LYS A 317 14.42 2.96 14.92
N GLY A 318 14.61 1.88 14.17
CA GLY A 318 13.52 1.12 13.52
C GLY A 318 12.43 0.65 14.51
N THR A 319 12.85 0.14 15.67
CA THR A 319 11.97 -0.23 16.80
C THR A 319 12.64 0.09 18.14
N GLY A 320 11.87 0.08 19.24
CA GLY A 320 12.42 0.30 20.58
C GLY A 320 13.09 1.67 20.73
N LEU A 321 12.33 2.74 20.54
CA LEU A 321 12.86 4.11 20.43
C LEU A 321 13.52 4.65 21.71
N SER A 322 14.60 5.43 21.52
CA SER A 322 15.23 6.24 22.56
C SER A 322 14.67 7.66 22.60
N SER A 323 15.02 8.44 23.62
CA SER A 323 14.67 9.86 23.74
C SER A 323 15.27 10.75 22.65
N SER A 324 16.23 10.23 21.89
CA SER A 324 16.88 10.89 20.75
C SER A 324 16.24 10.52 19.40
N CYS A 325 15.25 9.62 19.38
CA CYS A 325 14.47 9.35 18.17
C CYS A 325 13.43 10.47 17.97
N TYR A 326 13.40 11.09 16.80
CA TYR A 326 12.46 12.19 16.53
C TYR A 326 10.98 11.80 16.63
N PRO A 327 10.52 10.58 16.24
CA PRO A 327 9.12 10.20 16.48
C PRO A 327 8.73 10.27 17.98
N ASP A 328 9.61 9.82 18.88
CA ASP A 328 9.42 9.86 20.34
C ASP A 328 9.48 11.31 20.86
N LEU A 329 10.52 12.03 20.45
CA LEU A 329 10.82 13.40 20.88
C LEU A 329 9.73 14.39 20.45
N VAL A 330 9.26 14.31 19.19
CA VAL A 330 8.27 15.24 18.62
C VAL A 330 6.88 14.95 19.16
N PHE A 331 6.45 13.69 19.13
CA PHE A 331 5.08 13.31 19.49
C PHE A 331 4.87 13.21 21.00
N GLY A 332 5.90 12.78 21.74
CA GLY A 332 5.81 12.45 23.15
C GLY A 332 4.97 11.18 23.39
N HIS A 333 4.32 11.12 24.56
CA HIS A 333 3.64 9.93 25.06
C HIS A 333 2.12 10.13 25.19
N ILE A 334 1.51 10.78 24.20
CA ILE A 334 0.06 11.04 24.13
C ILE A 334 -0.68 9.87 23.48
N PRO A 335 -1.92 9.54 23.89
CA PRO A 335 -2.78 8.57 23.20
C PRO A 335 -2.90 8.85 21.70
N HIS A 336 -2.51 7.87 20.89
CA HIS A 336 -2.50 7.94 19.43
C HIS A 336 -3.47 6.93 18.85
N ILE A 337 -4.46 7.40 18.09
CA ILE A 337 -5.44 6.57 17.41
C ILE A 337 -5.29 6.80 15.91
N TYR A 338 -5.26 5.75 15.10
CA TYR A 338 -4.91 5.89 13.70
C TYR A 338 -5.75 4.96 12.80
N PRO A 339 -6.73 5.49 12.03
CA PRO A 339 -7.42 4.70 11.03
C PRO A 339 -6.54 4.36 9.83
N TYR A 340 -6.46 3.07 9.48
CA TYR A 340 -5.66 2.54 8.37
C TYR A 340 -6.46 1.54 7.55
N ALA A 341 -6.15 1.38 6.26
CA ALA A 341 -6.77 0.33 5.46
C ALA A 341 -6.34 -1.04 5.99
N MET A 342 -7.28 -1.96 6.16
CA MET A 342 -6.98 -3.33 6.62
C MET A 342 -6.04 -4.07 5.66
N SER A 343 -6.01 -3.66 4.39
CA SER A 343 -5.11 -4.18 3.37
C SER A 343 -3.75 -3.50 3.33
N ASN A 344 -3.44 -2.51 4.18
CA ASN A 344 -2.11 -1.90 4.27
C ASN A 344 -1.44 -2.13 5.65
N PRO A 345 -1.10 -3.39 5.99
CA PRO A 345 -0.52 -3.69 7.29
C PRO A 345 0.88 -3.16 7.50
N GLY A 346 1.72 -3.13 6.45
CA GLY A 346 3.13 -2.80 6.58
C GLY A 346 3.35 -1.42 7.18
N GLU A 347 2.69 -0.40 6.63
CA GLU A 347 2.83 0.96 7.12
C GLU A 347 2.12 1.16 8.46
N GLY A 348 0.93 0.59 8.64
CA GLY A 348 0.18 0.72 9.89
C GLY A 348 0.94 0.12 11.09
N VAL A 349 1.65 -1.01 10.92
CA VAL A 349 2.49 -1.53 12.00
C VAL A 349 3.72 -0.67 12.28
N HIS A 350 4.19 0.12 11.31
CA HIS A 350 5.26 1.08 11.56
C HIS A 350 4.81 2.15 12.56
N ALA A 351 3.60 2.70 12.38
CA ALA A 351 3.00 3.65 13.33
C ALA A 351 2.78 3.02 14.73
N LYS A 352 2.39 1.74 14.81
CA LYS A 352 2.27 1.01 16.09
C LYS A 352 3.62 0.95 16.82
N ARG A 353 4.68 0.60 16.11
CA ARG A 353 6.01 0.29 16.69
C ARG A 353 6.83 1.53 17.03
N ARG A 354 6.58 2.66 16.36
CA ARG A 354 7.34 3.91 16.56
C ARG A 354 6.59 5.00 17.32
N ASN A 355 5.26 4.97 17.36
CA ASN A 355 4.48 6.01 18.07
C ASN A 355 3.41 5.45 19.01
N GLY A 356 3.38 4.12 19.24
CA GLY A 356 2.38 3.51 20.11
C GLY A 356 0.95 3.72 19.61
N ALA A 357 0.75 3.76 18.29
CA ALA A 357 -0.57 3.95 17.69
C ALA A 357 -1.49 2.76 17.97
N ILE A 358 -2.73 3.05 18.34
CA ILE A 358 -3.84 2.08 18.21
C ILE A 358 -4.37 2.22 16.80
N ILE A 359 -4.19 1.18 16.00
CA ILE A 359 -4.78 1.14 14.67
C ILE A 359 -6.27 0.89 14.81
N ILE A 360 -7.08 1.60 14.02
CA ILE A 360 -8.48 1.26 13.79
C ILE A 360 -8.59 0.93 12.31
N ASP A 361 -8.45 -0.34 12.00
CA ASP A 361 -8.51 -0.75 10.61
C ASP A 361 -9.88 -0.42 10.00
N HIS A 362 -9.87 -0.10 8.72
CA HIS A 362 -11.07 0.16 7.97
C HIS A 362 -11.13 -0.72 6.73
N LEU A 363 -12.36 -0.96 6.30
CA LEU A 363 -12.65 -1.69 5.08
C LEU A 363 -12.02 -0.97 3.88
N ILE A 364 -11.60 -1.75 2.89
CA ILE A 364 -11.20 -1.23 1.59
C ILE A 364 -12.37 -0.54 0.88
N PRO A 365 -12.11 0.30 -0.15
CA PRO A 365 -13.16 0.72 -1.08
C PRO A 365 -13.95 -0.48 -1.59
N SER A 366 -15.26 -0.31 -1.82
CA SER A 366 -16.02 -1.43 -2.37
C SER A 366 -15.54 -1.76 -3.78
N MET A 367 -15.31 -3.05 -4.00
CA MET A 367 -14.89 -3.59 -5.29
C MET A 367 -16.11 -3.89 -6.16
N THR A 368 -15.94 -3.83 -7.48
CA THR A 368 -16.95 -4.23 -8.47
C THR A 368 -16.28 -4.90 -9.67
N ARG A 369 -16.99 -5.78 -10.39
CA ARG A 369 -16.54 -6.22 -11.72
C ARG A 369 -16.50 -5.05 -12.69
N SER A 370 -15.43 -4.99 -13.50
CA SER A 370 -15.25 -4.01 -14.57
C SER A 370 -16.42 -4.05 -15.56
N GLY A 371 -16.75 -5.24 -16.09
CA GLY A 371 -17.84 -5.43 -17.05
C GLY A 371 -17.53 -4.83 -18.43
N GLY A 372 -18.40 -5.12 -19.42
CA GLY A 372 -18.35 -4.46 -20.72
C GLY A 372 -18.92 -3.04 -20.62
N TYR A 373 -18.30 -2.08 -21.31
CA TYR A 373 -18.71 -0.68 -21.29
C TYR A 373 -18.36 0.00 -22.63
N ASP A 374 -19.01 1.14 -22.90
CA ASP A 374 -18.80 2.02 -24.07
C ASP A 374 -18.48 1.24 -25.36
N GLU A 375 -17.41 1.58 -26.08
CA GLU A 375 -17.03 0.94 -27.35
C GLU A 375 -16.52 -0.51 -27.17
N LEU A 376 -16.02 -0.90 -25.99
CA LEU A 376 -15.56 -2.28 -25.76
C LEU A 376 -16.71 -3.27 -25.89
N PHE A 377 -17.91 -2.91 -25.45
CA PHE A 377 -19.12 -3.73 -25.60
C PHE A 377 -19.49 -3.92 -27.08
N ASP A 378 -19.37 -2.87 -27.89
CA ASP A 378 -19.67 -2.91 -29.32
C ASP A 378 -18.66 -3.76 -30.11
N ILE A 379 -17.39 -3.75 -29.69
CA ILE A 379 -16.33 -4.60 -30.22
C ILE A 379 -16.57 -6.07 -29.84
N GLU A 380 -16.84 -6.32 -28.56
CA GLU A 380 -17.15 -7.66 -28.04
C GLU A 380 -18.29 -8.31 -28.84
N SER A 381 -19.39 -7.56 -29.01
CA SER A 381 -20.57 -8.01 -29.76
C SER A 381 -20.23 -8.35 -31.23
N ALA A 382 -19.44 -7.50 -31.90
CA ALA A 382 -19.04 -7.74 -33.29
C ALA A 382 -18.15 -8.98 -33.44
N ILE A 383 -17.24 -9.21 -32.49
CA ILE A 383 -16.38 -10.40 -32.49
C ILE A 383 -17.21 -11.68 -32.19
N GLN A 384 -18.18 -11.63 -31.28
CA GLN A 384 -19.09 -12.76 -31.04
C GLN A 384 -19.85 -13.16 -32.32
N GLU A 385 -20.34 -12.18 -33.10
CA GLU A 385 -20.97 -12.44 -34.39
C GLU A 385 -20.00 -13.10 -35.38
N TYR A 386 -18.75 -12.64 -35.43
CA TYR A 386 -17.69 -13.26 -36.23
C TYR A 386 -17.45 -14.72 -35.84
N LEU A 387 -17.27 -15.01 -34.54
CA LEU A 387 -16.99 -16.35 -34.03
C LEU A 387 -18.13 -17.33 -34.34
N ARG A 388 -19.38 -16.87 -34.25
CA ARG A 388 -20.57 -17.63 -34.69
C ARG A 388 -20.59 -17.87 -36.20
N ALA A 389 -20.31 -16.83 -36.99
CA ALA A 389 -20.27 -16.94 -38.45
C ALA A 389 -19.20 -17.94 -38.91
N ARG A 390 -18.04 -17.96 -38.24
CA ARG A 390 -16.97 -18.93 -38.46
C ARG A 390 -17.41 -20.37 -38.17
N THR A 391 -18.06 -20.59 -37.04
CA THR A 391 -18.59 -21.91 -36.66
C THR A 391 -19.65 -22.39 -37.65
N ALA A 392 -20.47 -21.48 -38.19
CA ALA A 392 -21.45 -21.76 -39.22
C ALA A 392 -20.88 -21.89 -40.66
N GLY A 393 -19.58 -21.62 -40.86
CA GLY A 393 -18.92 -21.69 -42.18
C GLY A 393 -19.38 -20.62 -43.18
N SER A 394 -19.80 -19.45 -42.72
CA SER A 394 -20.38 -18.39 -43.56
C SER A 394 -19.37 -17.28 -43.89
N GLU A 395 -18.54 -17.49 -44.92
CA GLU A 395 -17.43 -16.58 -45.27
C GLU A 395 -17.85 -15.12 -45.49
N ASP A 396 -18.94 -14.85 -46.22
CA ASP A 396 -19.42 -13.48 -46.47
C ASP A 396 -19.76 -12.73 -45.16
N LYS A 397 -20.29 -13.47 -44.17
CA LYS A 397 -20.59 -12.90 -42.85
C LYS A 397 -19.33 -12.71 -42.01
N MET A 398 -18.39 -13.65 -42.08
CA MET A 398 -17.11 -13.53 -41.39
C MET A 398 -16.34 -12.30 -41.88
N GLU A 399 -16.29 -12.07 -43.19
CA GLU A 399 -15.61 -10.90 -43.76
C GLU A 399 -16.26 -9.60 -43.31
N HIS A 400 -17.60 -9.53 -43.34
CA HIS A 400 -18.34 -8.34 -42.93
C HIS A 400 -18.20 -8.02 -41.43
N THR A 401 -18.35 -9.04 -40.57
CA THR A 401 -18.25 -8.88 -39.10
C THR A 401 -16.82 -8.60 -38.65
N ALA A 402 -15.81 -9.21 -39.28
CA ALA A 402 -14.41 -8.88 -39.01
C ALA A 402 -14.07 -7.44 -39.44
N TYR A 403 -14.60 -6.98 -40.58
CA TYR A 403 -14.44 -5.59 -41.00
C TYR A 403 -15.08 -4.61 -40.01
N ASP A 404 -16.32 -4.87 -39.59
CA ASP A 404 -17.01 -4.03 -38.60
C ASP A 404 -16.28 -3.99 -37.25
N ALA A 405 -15.83 -5.15 -36.75
CA ALA A 405 -15.01 -5.22 -35.54
C ALA A 405 -13.69 -4.43 -35.69
N LEU A 406 -12.99 -4.57 -36.82
CA LEU A 406 -11.74 -3.83 -37.08
C LEU A 406 -11.95 -2.31 -37.09
N GLU A 407 -13.01 -1.82 -37.76
CA GLU A 407 -13.33 -0.39 -37.79
C GLU A 407 -13.64 0.17 -36.41
N LYS A 408 -14.28 -0.62 -35.53
CA LYS A 408 -14.51 -0.23 -34.14
C LYS A 408 -13.21 -0.23 -33.33
N CYS A 409 -12.35 -1.25 -33.51
CA CYS A 409 -11.06 -1.34 -32.82
C CYS A 409 -10.15 -0.12 -33.15
N ARG A 410 -10.18 0.35 -34.40
CA ARG A 410 -9.44 1.54 -34.85
C ARG A 410 -9.81 2.82 -34.11
N LYS A 411 -11.04 2.95 -33.60
CA LYS A 411 -11.51 4.16 -32.92
C LYS A 411 -10.94 4.36 -31.52
N ILE A 412 -10.51 3.28 -30.87
CA ILE A 412 -10.07 3.30 -29.48
C ILE A 412 -8.62 2.84 -29.29
N SER A 413 -7.88 2.66 -30.39
CA SER A 413 -6.48 2.20 -30.40
C SER A 413 -6.23 0.88 -29.66
N ILE A 414 -7.18 -0.06 -29.68
CA ILE A 414 -7.04 -1.38 -29.00
C ILE A 414 -6.23 -2.39 -29.83
N LEU A 415 -5.95 -2.10 -31.10
CA LEU A 415 -5.17 -3.00 -31.96
C LEU A 415 -3.73 -3.13 -31.46
N ASP A 416 -3.17 -2.05 -30.89
CA ASP A 416 -1.82 -2.03 -30.33
C ASP A 416 -1.70 -2.94 -29.08
N ASP A 417 -2.80 -3.16 -28.35
CA ASP A 417 -2.87 -4.06 -27.18
C ASP A 417 -2.61 -5.53 -27.58
N ILE A 418 -2.84 -5.90 -28.85
CA ILE A 418 -2.62 -7.27 -29.38
C ILE A 418 -1.50 -7.33 -30.43
N GLY A 419 -0.73 -6.25 -30.58
CA GLY A 419 0.40 -6.16 -31.51
C GLY A 419 -0.01 -6.03 -32.99
N LEU A 420 -1.14 -5.39 -33.27
CA LEU A 420 -1.57 -5.05 -34.63
C LEU A 420 -1.53 -3.54 -34.86
N ASN A 421 -1.01 -3.12 -36.01
CA ASN A 421 -1.04 -1.72 -36.42
C ASN A 421 -2.46 -1.28 -36.85
N SER A 422 -2.73 0.02 -36.75
CA SER A 422 -3.99 0.62 -37.18
C SER A 422 -4.31 0.42 -38.67
N ASP A 423 -3.29 0.30 -39.53
CA ASP A 423 -3.43 0.08 -40.97
C ASP A 423 -3.56 -1.40 -41.37
N CYS A 424 -3.64 -2.33 -40.40
CA CYS A 424 -3.77 -3.76 -40.67
C CYS A 424 -4.99 -4.09 -41.53
N THR A 425 -4.84 -5.13 -42.34
CA THR A 425 -5.91 -5.64 -43.19
C THR A 425 -6.88 -6.49 -42.37
N VAL A 426 -8.12 -6.65 -42.86
CA VAL A 426 -9.12 -7.57 -42.27
C VAL A 426 -8.54 -8.99 -42.12
N LYS A 427 -7.70 -9.41 -43.07
CA LYS A 427 -7.05 -10.73 -43.02
C LYS A 427 -6.11 -10.86 -41.82
N GLU A 428 -5.22 -9.89 -41.61
CA GLU A 428 -4.31 -9.87 -40.47
C GLU A 428 -5.08 -9.79 -39.15
N PHE A 429 -6.14 -8.97 -39.10
CA PHE A 429 -7.02 -8.87 -37.94
C PHE A 429 -7.69 -10.22 -37.60
N ARG A 430 -8.18 -10.94 -38.61
CA ARG A 430 -8.79 -12.28 -38.44
C ARG A 430 -7.83 -13.30 -37.81
N GLU A 431 -6.52 -13.16 -37.98
CA GLU A 431 -5.53 -14.06 -37.37
C GLU A 431 -5.37 -13.81 -35.86
N LYS A 432 -5.84 -12.66 -35.35
CA LYS A 432 -5.67 -12.21 -33.96
C LYS A 432 -6.99 -11.95 -33.23
N ILE A 433 -8.12 -12.09 -33.90
CA ILE A 433 -9.44 -11.71 -33.38
C ILE A 433 -9.83 -12.50 -32.11
N GLU A 434 -9.41 -13.76 -31.99
CA GLU A 434 -9.60 -14.55 -30.76
C GLU A 434 -8.75 -14.02 -29.60
N GLN A 435 -7.48 -13.69 -29.87
CA GLN A 435 -6.58 -13.09 -28.86
C GLN A 435 -7.16 -11.77 -28.34
N LEU A 436 -7.71 -10.93 -29.23
CA LEU A 436 -8.42 -9.71 -28.83
C LEU A 436 -9.66 -10.00 -28.00
N TYR A 437 -10.45 -11.00 -28.41
CA TYR A 437 -11.64 -11.38 -27.66
C TYR A 437 -11.29 -11.84 -26.25
N ASP A 438 -10.29 -12.71 -26.12
CA ASP A 438 -9.84 -13.24 -24.84
C ASP A 438 -9.31 -12.10 -23.94
N TYR A 439 -8.57 -11.13 -24.51
CA TYR A 439 -8.13 -9.92 -23.80
C TYR A 439 -9.29 -9.06 -23.31
N ILE A 440 -10.31 -8.79 -24.15
CA ILE A 440 -11.51 -8.05 -23.75
C ILE A 440 -12.26 -8.79 -22.63
N CYS A 441 -12.32 -10.12 -22.70
CA CYS A 441 -12.94 -10.93 -21.65
C CYS A 441 -12.17 -10.81 -20.32
N ASP A 442 -10.83 -10.81 -20.38
CA ASP A 442 -9.98 -10.58 -19.22
C ASP A 442 -10.19 -9.18 -18.60
N VAL A 443 -10.29 -8.13 -19.44
CA VAL A 443 -10.61 -6.76 -19.01
C VAL A 443 -11.98 -6.72 -18.32
N LYS A 444 -13.00 -7.33 -18.94
CA LYS A 444 -14.38 -7.44 -18.44
C LYS A 444 -14.44 -8.13 -17.08
N ASP A 445 -13.62 -9.17 -16.87
CA ASP A 445 -13.63 -9.98 -15.65
C ASP A 445 -12.78 -9.40 -14.50
N ASN A 446 -12.07 -8.29 -14.71
CA ASN A 446 -11.28 -7.64 -13.68
C ASN A 446 -12.14 -7.08 -12.53
N LEU A 447 -11.56 -7.00 -11.33
CA LEU A 447 -12.13 -6.24 -10.21
C LEU A 447 -11.53 -4.84 -10.17
N ILE A 448 -12.36 -3.83 -9.95
CA ILE A 448 -11.96 -2.43 -9.82
C ILE A 448 -12.63 -1.78 -8.62
N LYS A 449 -12.04 -0.70 -8.10
CA LYS A 449 -12.65 0.14 -7.06
C LYS A 449 -13.89 0.87 -7.57
N ASN A 450 -14.92 0.97 -6.74
CA ASN A 450 -16.14 1.75 -6.99
C ASN A 450 -16.28 2.89 -5.97
N GLY A 451 -15.40 3.90 -6.12
CA GLY A 451 -15.27 5.04 -5.21
C GLY A 451 -14.25 4.79 -4.10
N LEU A 452 -14.44 5.47 -2.96
CA LEU A 452 -13.60 5.39 -1.77
C LEU A 452 -14.39 4.82 -0.59
N HIS A 453 -13.69 4.35 0.43
CA HIS A 453 -14.30 3.99 1.71
C HIS A 453 -14.62 5.25 2.54
N ILE A 454 -15.63 5.15 3.39
CA ILE A 454 -16.00 6.16 4.38
C ILE A 454 -16.14 5.45 5.73
N LEU A 455 -15.45 5.94 6.77
CA LEU A 455 -15.44 5.25 8.07
C LEU A 455 -16.85 4.96 8.59
N GLY A 456 -17.05 3.71 8.99
CA GLY A 456 -18.30 3.18 9.51
C GLY A 456 -19.43 3.07 8.48
N GLU A 457 -19.14 3.23 7.19
CA GLU A 457 -20.12 3.06 6.12
C GLU A 457 -20.10 1.65 5.55
N VAL A 458 -21.13 0.88 5.86
CA VAL A 458 -21.37 -0.41 5.22
C VAL A 458 -21.83 -0.17 3.78
N PRO A 459 -21.26 -0.87 2.78
CA PRO A 459 -21.82 -0.91 1.43
C PRO A 459 -23.30 -1.33 1.46
N LYS A 460 -24.12 -0.78 0.55
CA LYS A 460 -25.56 -1.05 0.49
C LYS A 460 -25.98 -1.57 -0.87
N ASP A 461 -27.11 -2.28 -0.88
CA ASP A 461 -27.78 -2.73 -2.10
C ASP A 461 -26.79 -3.42 -3.05
N GLU A 462 -26.78 -3.07 -4.33
CA GLU A 462 -25.92 -3.70 -5.34
C GLU A 462 -24.42 -3.53 -5.03
N LYS A 463 -24.02 -2.43 -4.36
CA LYS A 463 -22.64 -2.23 -3.92
C LYS A 463 -22.23 -3.26 -2.86
N LEU A 464 -23.16 -3.70 -2.02
CA LEU A 464 -22.93 -4.79 -1.07
C LEU A 464 -22.83 -6.14 -1.78
N ASP A 465 -23.67 -6.41 -2.78
CA ASP A 465 -23.60 -7.66 -3.54
C ASP A 465 -22.25 -7.76 -4.28
N GLN A 466 -21.79 -6.68 -4.91
CA GLN A 466 -20.48 -6.60 -5.54
C GLN A 466 -19.33 -6.81 -4.54
N MET A 467 -19.44 -6.21 -3.36
CA MET A 467 -18.45 -6.40 -2.29
C MET A 467 -18.41 -7.87 -1.82
N ILE A 468 -19.56 -8.49 -1.57
CA ILE A 468 -19.64 -9.92 -1.20
C ILE A 468 -19.03 -10.77 -2.30
N TYR A 469 -19.45 -10.55 -3.56
CA TYR A 469 -18.96 -11.26 -4.72
C TYR A 469 -17.43 -11.18 -4.82
N SER A 470 -16.83 -10.00 -4.62
CA SER A 470 -15.37 -9.83 -4.68
C SER A 470 -14.60 -10.72 -3.69
N ILE A 471 -15.18 -11.03 -2.53
CA ILE A 471 -14.58 -11.87 -1.49
C ILE A 471 -14.73 -13.35 -1.83
N VAL A 472 -15.88 -13.76 -2.38
CA VAL A 472 -16.22 -15.17 -2.64
C VAL A 472 -16.05 -15.61 -4.10
N ARG A 473 -15.52 -14.74 -4.97
CA ARG A 473 -15.22 -15.11 -6.37
C ARG A 473 -14.01 -16.04 -6.50
N VAL A 474 -13.17 -16.09 -5.47
CA VAL A 474 -12.04 -17.02 -5.30
C VAL A 474 -12.26 -17.88 -4.06
N ALA A 475 -11.46 -18.93 -3.91
CA ALA A 475 -11.59 -19.88 -2.80
C ALA A 475 -11.24 -19.20 -1.46
N ASN A 476 -11.97 -19.50 -0.40
CA ASN A 476 -11.68 -19.04 0.96
C ASN A 476 -11.28 -20.24 1.82
N GLY A 477 -9.99 -20.61 1.82
CA GLY A 477 -9.54 -21.89 2.37
C GLY A 477 -10.25 -23.05 1.67
N ASP A 478 -10.95 -23.90 2.41
CA ASP A 478 -11.71 -25.02 1.86
C ASP A 478 -13.09 -24.61 1.28
N ILE A 479 -13.51 -23.35 1.40
CA ILE A 479 -14.75 -22.86 0.77
C ILE A 479 -14.49 -22.64 -0.74
N PRO A 480 -15.19 -23.35 -1.65
CA PRO A 480 -15.02 -23.16 -3.08
C PRO A 480 -15.61 -21.81 -3.55
N PRO A 481 -15.15 -21.26 -4.69
CA PRO A 481 -15.67 -20.01 -5.21
C PRO A 481 -17.16 -20.07 -5.61
N LEU A 482 -17.88 -18.97 -5.44
CA LEU A 482 -19.31 -18.87 -5.79
C LEU A 482 -19.56 -19.18 -7.25
N ARG A 483 -18.79 -18.57 -8.15
CA ARG A 483 -18.93 -18.78 -9.59
C ARG A 483 -18.67 -20.22 -10.01
N THR A 484 -17.77 -20.93 -9.32
CA THR A 484 -17.51 -22.36 -9.56
C THR A 484 -18.72 -23.22 -9.19
N ILE A 485 -19.35 -22.92 -8.06
CA ILE A 485 -20.56 -23.65 -7.62
C ILE A 485 -21.74 -23.38 -8.55
N VAL A 486 -21.96 -22.12 -8.93
CA VAL A 486 -23.04 -21.75 -9.84
C VAL A 486 -22.82 -22.35 -11.24
N ALA A 487 -21.60 -22.28 -11.78
CA ALA A 487 -21.24 -22.92 -13.05
C ALA A 487 -21.56 -24.41 -13.05
N LYS A 488 -21.16 -25.12 -11.99
CA LYS A 488 -21.42 -26.56 -11.84
C LYS A 488 -22.91 -26.88 -11.81
N GLY A 489 -23.72 -26.07 -11.12
CA GLY A 489 -25.18 -26.25 -11.12
C GLY A 489 -25.82 -25.98 -12.48
N MET A 490 -25.21 -25.10 -13.28
CA MET A 490 -25.60 -24.86 -14.67
C MET A 490 -25.03 -25.90 -15.65
N GLY A 491 -24.28 -26.89 -15.17
CA GLY A 491 -23.70 -27.96 -15.99
C GLY A 491 -22.36 -27.62 -16.66
N TYR A 492 -21.66 -26.60 -16.19
CA TYR A 492 -20.39 -26.12 -16.76
C TYR A 492 -19.22 -26.24 -15.76
N ASP A 493 -17.99 -26.27 -16.29
CA ASP A 493 -16.77 -26.05 -15.53
C ASP A 493 -16.23 -24.65 -15.83
N ILE A 494 -16.25 -23.76 -14.83
CA ILE A 494 -15.78 -22.38 -15.00
C ILE A 494 -14.30 -22.30 -15.39
N SER A 495 -13.48 -23.29 -15.00
CA SER A 495 -12.06 -23.34 -15.30
C SER A 495 -11.82 -23.63 -16.79
N GLU A 496 -12.65 -24.50 -17.37
CA GLU A 496 -12.65 -24.78 -18.82
C GLU A 496 -13.11 -23.54 -19.61
N LEU A 497 -14.23 -22.93 -19.19
CA LEU A 497 -14.78 -21.76 -19.88
C LEU A 497 -13.79 -20.58 -19.89
N THR A 498 -13.13 -20.32 -18.76
CA THR A 498 -12.17 -19.21 -18.61
C THR A 498 -10.80 -19.50 -19.20
N ALA A 499 -10.53 -20.73 -19.65
CA ALA A 499 -9.31 -21.06 -20.39
C ALA A 499 -9.43 -20.78 -21.89
N GLU A 500 -10.64 -20.86 -22.45
CA GLU A 500 -10.90 -20.65 -23.89
C GLU A 500 -12.17 -19.77 -24.12
N PRO A 501 -12.21 -18.50 -23.65
CA PRO A 501 -13.45 -17.71 -23.68
C PRO A 501 -14.01 -17.45 -25.09
N SER A 502 -13.15 -17.43 -26.12
CA SER A 502 -13.52 -17.31 -27.55
C SER A 502 -14.14 -18.56 -28.17
N LYS A 503 -14.10 -19.71 -27.50
CA LYS A 503 -14.68 -20.96 -28.03
C LYS A 503 -16.20 -20.88 -28.09
N VAL A 504 -16.79 -21.38 -29.18
CA VAL A 504 -18.25 -21.41 -29.39
C VAL A 504 -18.77 -22.79 -29.01
N SER A 505 -19.77 -22.82 -28.14
CA SER A 505 -20.42 -24.06 -27.70
C SER A 505 -21.47 -24.56 -28.71
N ASP A 506 -21.98 -25.77 -28.50
CA ASP A 506 -22.97 -26.41 -29.37
C ASP A 506 -24.28 -25.62 -29.49
N ASP A 507 -24.61 -24.77 -28.51
CA ASP A 507 -25.80 -23.92 -28.54
C ASP A 507 -25.60 -22.58 -29.28
N GLY A 508 -24.40 -22.34 -29.80
CA GLY A 508 -24.04 -21.15 -30.56
C GLY A 508 -23.59 -19.96 -29.71
N ARG A 509 -23.54 -20.07 -28.38
CA ARG A 509 -22.93 -19.07 -27.50
C ARG A 509 -21.43 -19.28 -27.38
N THR A 510 -20.68 -18.18 -27.26
CA THR A 510 -19.28 -18.24 -26.84
C THR A 510 -19.17 -18.65 -25.37
N TYR A 511 -18.02 -19.18 -24.96
CA TYR A 511 -17.76 -19.51 -23.55
C TYR A 511 -17.83 -18.27 -22.66
N SER A 512 -17.40 -17.11 -23.15
CA SER A 512 -17.58 -15.82 -22.44
C SER A 512 -19.06 -15.46 -22.21
N GLU A 513 -19.95 -15.69 -23.17
CA GLU A 513 -21.40 -15.48 -22.96
C GLU A 513 -22.00 -16.45 -21.92
N ILE A 514 -21.46 -17.67 -21.84
CA ILE A 514 -21.83 -18.63 -20.80
C ILE A 514 -21.30 -18.16 -19.43
N ILE A 515 -20.07 -17.63 -19.38
CA ILE A 515 -19.52 -17.01 -18.17
C ILE A 515 -20.41 -15.87 -17.70
N ASP A 516 -20.81 -14.95 -18.59
CA ASP A 516 -21.72 -13.86 -18.22
C ASP A 516 -23.04 -14.38 -17.63
N SER A 517 -23.60 -15.44 -18.22
CA SER A 517 -24.82 -16.09 -17.69
C SER A 517 -24.61 -16.66 -16.28
N ILE A 518 -23.43 -17.21 -15.99
CA ILE A 518 -23.05 -17.73 -14.66
C ILE A 518 -22.92 -16.58 -13.66
N GLU A 519 -22.31 -15.48 -14.08
CA GLU A 519 -22.09 -14.30 -13.23
C GLU A 519 -23.42 -13.60 -12.92
N ASP A 520 -24.30 -13.44 -13.91
CA ASP A 520 -25.66 -12.97 -13.69
C ASP A 520 -26.40 -13.83 -12.67
N ARG A 521 -26.27 -15.17 -12.80
CA ARG A 521 -26.87 -16.11 -11.84
C ARG A 521 -26.27 -15.97 -10.43
N CYS A 522 -24.97 -15.67 -10.31
CA CYS A 522 -24.35 -15.35 -9.02
C CYS A 522 -24.97 -14.10 -8.39
N PHE A 523 -25.15 -13.03 -9.15
CA PHE A 523 -25.74 -11.78 -8.65
C PHE A 523 -27.24 -11.91 -8.35
N GLU A 524 -27.99 -12.69 -9.13
CA GLU A 524 -29.38 -13.05 -8.81
C GLU A 524 -29.48 -13.74 -7.45
N LEU A 525 -28.55 -14.67 -7.17
CA LEU A 525 -28.49 -15.38 -5.89
C LEU A 525 -28.14 -14.43 -4.74
N LEU A 526 -27.14 -13.56 -4.90
CA LEU A 526 -26.78 -12.55 -3.89
C LEU A 526 -27.95 -11.59 -3.62
N ALA A 527 -28.65 -11.15 -4.67
CA ALA A 527 -29.85 -10.33 -4.54
C ALA A 527 -30.99 -11.08 -3.82
N LEU A 528 -31.14 -12.40 -4.04
CA LEU A 528 -32.09 -13.25 -3.31
C LEU A 528 -31.72 -13.36 -1.83
N MET A 529 -30.43 -13.57 -1.51
CA MET A 529 -29.93 -13.60 -0.14
C MET A 529 -30.25 -12.29 0.57
N ARG A 530 -29.95 -11.15 -0.07
CA ARG A 530 -30.25 -9.81 0.46
C ARG A 530 -31.74 -9.61 0.69
N LYS A 531 -32.60 -9.95 -0.29
CA LYS A 531 -34.07 -9.85 -0.16
C LYS A 531 -34.63 -10.73 0.96
N SER A 532 -33.98 -11.84 1.25
CA SER A 532 -34.34 -12.75 2.34
C SER A 532 -33.79 -12.32 3.69
N GLY A 533 -33.11 -11.16 3.77
CA GLY A 533 -32.45 -10.69 4.99
C GLY A 533 -31.31 -11.62 5.45
N TYR A 534 -30.70 -12.35 4.51
CA TYR A 534 -29.67 -13.35 4.76
C TYR A 534 -30.11 -14.51 5.67
N ASP A 535 -31.41 -14.80 5.76
CA ASP A 535 -31.93 -15.99 6.44
C ASP A 535 -31.68 -17.26 5.61
N GLU A 536 -30.67 -18.04 6.00
CA GLU A 536 -30.24 -19.26 5.31
C GLU A 536 -31.38 -20.23 5.01
N LYS A 537 -32.33 -20.39 5.93
CA LYS A 537 -33.45 -21.34 5.78
C LYS A 537 -34.41 -20.92 4.67
N SER A 538 -34.63 -19.62 4.51
CA SER A 538 -35.48 -19.05 3.47
C SER A 538 -34.85 -19.13 2.08
N ILE A 539 -33.51 -19.30 2.00
CA ILE A 539 -32.74 -19.32 0.74
C ILE A 539 -32.50 -20.76 0.27
N THR A 540 -32.09 -21.65 1.17
CA THR A 540 -31.68 -23.02 0.84
C THR A 540 -32.85 -23.92 0.42
N GLY A 541 -34.06 -23.70 0.96
CA GLY A 541 -35.24 -24.50 0.61
C GLY A 541 -35.64 -24.44 -0.88
N PRO A 542 -35.77 -23.25 -1.49
CA PRO A 542 -36.10 -23.12 -2.91
C PRO A 542 -35.00 -23.57 -3.89
N LEU A 543 -33.74 -23.64 -3.45
CA LEU A 543 -32.56 -23.84 -4.32
C LEU A 543 -31.92 -25.24 -4.18
N SER A 544 -32.39 -26.06 -3.24
CA SER A 544 -31.83 -27.39 -2.97
C SER A 544 -31.85 -28.30 -4.20
N ASP A 545 -32.91 -28.20 -4.99
CA ASP A 545 -33.14 -29.04 -6.17
C ASP A 545 -32.26 -28.63 -7.36
N GLU A 546 -31.76 -27.39 -7.40
CA GLU A 546 -31.00 -26.83 -8.52
C GLU A 546 -29.48 -27.01 -8.37
N PHE A 547 -28.93 -26.99 -7.15
CA PHE A 547 -27.48 -26.94 -6.93
C PHE A 547 -26.89 -27.95 -5.92
N GLY A 548 -27.72 -28.71 -5.20
CA GLY A 548 -27.25 -29.71 -4.23
C GLY A 548 -26.50 -29.13 -3.01
N ASP A 549 -25.76 -29.98 -2.29
CA ASP A 549 -25.19 -29.66 -0.98
C ASP A 549 -24.06 -28.61 -0.99
N SER A 550 -23.29 -28.50 -2.08
CA SER A 550 -22.18 -27.54 -2.17
C SER A 550 -22.65 -26.09 -2.15
N LEU A 551 -23.86 -25.80 -2.64
CA LEU A 551 -24.44 -24.46 -2.56
C LEU A 551 -24.81 -24.09 -1.12
N ASN A 552 -25.30 -25.05 -0.33
CA ASN A 552 -25.64 -24.80 1.07
C ASN A 552 -24.43 -24.34 1.87
N TYR A 553 -23.24 -24.89 1.58
CA TYR A 553 -22.01 -24.54 2.27
C TYR A 553 -21.58 -23.09 2.00
N ILE A 554 -21.58 -22.67 0.73
CA ILE A 554 -21.21 -21.29 0.40
C ILE A 554 -22.29 -20.28 0.81
N ILE A 555 -23.58 -20.63 0.72
CA ILE A 555 -24.67 -19.79 1.28
C ILE A 555 -24.44 -19.59 2.77
N SER A 556 -24.16 -20.67 3.52
CA SER A 556 -23.93 -20.58 4.96
C SER A 556 -22.66 -19.78 5.29
N PHE A 557 -21.60 -19.90 4.49
CA PHE A 557 -20.42 -19.06 4.65
C PHE A 557 -20.73 -17.57 4.41
N ILE A 558 -21.46 -17.24 3.34
CA ILE A 558 -21.83 -15.86 3.02
C ILE A 558 -22.75 -15.28 4.10
N CYS A 559 -23.87 -15.96 4.39
CA CYS A 559 -24.90 -15.47 5.32
C CYS A 559 -24.49 -15.57 6.80
N GLY A 560 -23.76 -16.61 7.18
CA GLY A 560 -23.36 -16.88 8.56
C GLY A 560 -22.03 -16.25 8.98
N SER A 561 -21.13 -15.96 8.03
CA SER A 561 -19.79 -15.41 8.32
C SER A 561 -19.53 -14.07 7.63
N ILE A 562 -19.54 -14.02 6.29
CA ILE A 562 -19.10 -12.82 5.55
C ILE A 562 -20.01 -11.62 5.80
N VAL A 563 -21.32 -11.78 5.58
CA VAL A 563 -22.27 -10.67 5.71
C VAL A 563 -22.33 -10.13 7.14
N PRO A 564 -22.46 -10.95 8.21
CA PRO A 564 -22.46 -10.45 9.57
C PRO A 564 -21.20 -9.65 9.93
N ARG A 565 -20.04 -10.01 9.36
CA ARG A 565 -18.78 -9.29 9.57
C ARG A 565 -18.69 -8.01 8.73
N LEU A 566 -19.18 -8.01 7.48
CA LEU A 566 -19.30 -6.77 6.70
C LEU A 566 -20.25 -5.77 7.34
N LEU A 567 -21.36 -6.22 7.93
CA LEU A 567 -22.28 -5.35 8.67
C LEU A 567 -21.63 -4.73 9.92
N GLN A 568 -20.59 -5.38 10.46
CA GLN A 568 -19.76 -4.84 11.54
C GLN A 568 -18.75 -3.78 11.06
N THR A 569 -18.73 -3.36 9.80
CA THR A 569 -17.98 -2.15 9.37
C THR A 569 -18.34 -0.93 10.22
N THR A 570 -19.54 -0.89 10.80
CA THR A 570 -19.93 0.15 11.77
C THR A 570 -19.05 0.19 13.05
N ASP A 571 -18.34 -0.90 13.35
CA ASP A 571 -17.36 -0.98 14.43
C ASP A 571 -16.19 -0.03 14.22
N GLU A 572 -15.87 0.39 13.01
CA GLU A 572 -14.80 1.37 12.73
C GLU A 572 -15.02 2.68 13.51
N LEU A 573 -16.16 3.34 13.29
CA LEU A 573 -16.51 4.57 14.01
C LEU A 573 -16.75 4.31 15.49
N LYS A 574 -17.30 3.15 15.83
CA LYS A 574 -17.55 2.78 17.23
C LYS A 574 -16.24 2.65 17.99
N ASN A 575 -15.29 1.89 17.48
CA ASN A 575 -14.04 1.54 18.14
C ASN A 575 -13.03 2.69 18.10
N LEU A 576 -13.06 3.53 17.05
CA LEU A 576 -12.36 4.81 17.08
C LEU A 576 -12.86 5.69 18.25
N ALA A 577 -14.18 5.82 18.40
CA ALA A 577 -14.74 6.60 19.51
C ALA A 577 -14.56 5.92 20.89
N ASP A 578 -14.59 4.59 20.96
CA ASP A 578 -14.30 3.82 22.18
C ASP A 578 -12.82 3.92 22.58
N SER A 579 -11.91 4.09 21.61
CA SER A 579 -10.51 4.41 21.89
C SER A 579 -10.38 5.74 22.62
N LEU A 580 -11.15 6.76 22.22
CA LEU A 580 -11.20 8.03 22.95
C LEU A 580 -11.83 7.94 24.35
N ASP A 581 -12.52 6.83 24.66
CA ASP A 581 -12.99 6.48 26.00
C ASP A 581 -11.93 5.70 26.81
N GLY A 582 -10.72 5.53 26.27
CA GLY A 582 -9.64 4.78 26.90
C GLY A 582 -9.98 3.30 27.07
N ARG A 583 -10.63 2.69 26.08
CA ARG A 583 -10.97 1.25 26.09
C ARG A 583 -9.94 0.42 25.34
N TYR A 584 -9.86 -0.85 25.73
CA TYR A 584 -9.16 -1.87 24.94
C TYR A 584 -9.86 -2.04 23.58
N ILE A 585 -9.07 -2.05 22.51
CA ILE A 585 -9.57 -2.32 21.16
C ILE A 585 -9.13 -3.73 20.75
N ILE A 586 -10.11 -4.55 20.39
CA ILE A 586 -9.88 -5.95 20.02
C ILE A 586 -8.97 -6.00 18.79
N PRO A 587 -7.89 -6.80 18.81
CA PRO A 587 -7.01 -7.00 17.68
C PRO A 587 -7.67 -7.83 16.58
N GLY A 588 -7.17 -7.71 15.36
CA GLY A 588 -7.62 -8.47 14.19
C GLY A 588 -6.47 -8.74 13.24
N PRO A 589 -6.57 -9.75 12.36
CA PRO A 589 -5.60 -9.93 11.29
C PRO A 589 -5.81 -8.87 10.19
N SER A 590 -4.81 -8.70 9.33
CA SER A 590 -4.81 -7.73 8.22
C SER A 590 -4.46 -8.40 6.89
N GLY A 591 -4.86 -7.79 5.76
CA GLY A 591 -4.54 -8.26 4.41
C GLY A 591 -5.67 -8.03 3.40
N CYS A 592 -5.55 -8.64 2.22
CA CYS A 592 -6.49 -8.47 1.11
C CYS A 592 -7.65 -9.46 1.21
N ILE A 593 -8.86 -8.97 1.47
CA ILE A 593 -10.07 -9.80 1.62
C ILE A 593 -10.60 -10.32 0.28
N SER A 594 -10.30 -9.64 -0.83
CA SER A 594 -10.64 -10.11 -2.18
C SER A 594 -9.80 -11.31 -2.64
N ARG A 595 -8.70 -11.60 -1.94
CA ARG A 595 -7.76 -12.70 -2.23
C ARG A 595 -8.12 -14.00 -1.51
N GLY A 596 -9.41 -14.23 -1.26
CA GLY A 596 -9.84 -15.45 -0.55
C GLY A 596 -9.62 -15.41 0.96
N ASN A 597 -9.46 -14.22 1.54
CA ASN A 597 -9.21 -14.02 2.96
C ASN A 597 -10.39 -13.38 3.69
N GLY A 598 -11.62 -13.82 3.41
CA GLY A 598 -12.83 -13.32 4.09
C GLY A 598 -12.83 -13.55 5.61
N HIS A 599 -11.90 -14.37 6.13
CA HIS A 599 -11.67 -14.55 7.57
C HIS A 599 -11.05 -13.32 8.25
N LEU A 600 -10.47 -12.38 7.50
CA LEU A 600 -9.87 -11.16 8.05
C LEU A 600 -10.92 -10.17 8.57
N LEU A 601 -12.14 -10.24 8.06
CA LEU A 601 -13.25 -9.44 8.54
C LEU A 601 -13.64 -9.83 9.98
N PRO A 602 -14.22 -8.91 10.76
CA PRO A 602 -14.65 -7.55 10.41
C PRO A 602 -13.54 -6.50 10.57
N SER A 603 -13.71 -5.35 9.91
CA SER A 603 -12.91 -4.14 10.18
C SER A 603 -13.28 -3.48 11.53
N GLY A 604 -12.62 -2.38 11.86
CA GLY A 604 -12.69 -1.68 13.14
C GLY A 604 -11.81 -2.30 14.24
N ARG A 605 -10.73 -2.99 13.88
CA ARG A 605 -9.83 -3.72 14.79
C ARG A 605 -8.46 -3.07 14.89
N ASN A 606 -7.75 -3.35 16.00
CA ASN A 606 -6.35 -2.98 16.16
C ASN A 606 -5.46 -4.03 15.53
N PHE A 607 -5.31 -3.99 14.20
CA PHE A 607 -4.73 -5.12 13.49
C PHE A 607 -3.31 -5.47 13.95
N TYR A 608 -2.92 -6.72 13.74
CA TYR A 608 -1.56 -7.21 13.84
C TYR A 608 -1.07 -7.68 12.48
N SER A 609 0.25 -7.83 12.33
CA SER A 609 0.88 -8.31 11.11
C SER A 609 0.97 -9.84 11.06
N ILE A 610 2.16 -10.39 10.85
CA ILE A 610 2.42 -11.82 10.78
C ILE A 610 3.75 -12.11 11.49
N ASP A 611 3.88 -13.27 12.14
CA ASP A 611 5.14 -13.71 12.70
C ASP A 611 6.17 -13.97 11.58
N PRO A 612 7.26 -13.18 11.49
CA PRO A 612 8.28 -13.35 10.45
C PRO A 612 8.93 -14.73 10.42
N ALA A 613 8.92 -15.46 11.55
CA ALA A 613 9.49 -16.80 11.60
C ALA A 613 8.67 -17.82 10.79
N SER A 614 7.44 -17.50 10.41
CA SER A 614 6.57 -18.37 9.61
C SER A 614 6.71 -18.18 8.09
N ILE A 615 7.55 -17.25 7.66
CA ILE A 615 7.65 -16.81 6.25
C ILE A 615 8.84 -17.46 5.54
N PRO A 616 8.68 -17.96 4.30
CA PRO A 616 7.42 -18.08 3.58
C PRO A 616 6.53 -19.19 4.15
N THR A 617 5.22 -18.98 4.15
CA THR A 617 4.25 -20.03 4.45
C THR A 617 4.25 -21.14 3.38
N ARG A 618 3.60 -22.28 3.66
CA ARG A 618 3.46 -23.36 2.67
C ARG A 618 2.64 -22.93 1.46
N SER A 619 1.56 -22.17 1.68
CA SER A 619 0.71 -21.67 0.58
C SER A 619 1.49 -20.70 -0.30
N SER A 620 2.26 -19.78 0.31
CA SER A 620 3.07 -18.83 -0.44
C SER A 620 4.23 -19.49 -1.18
N TRP A 621 4.75 -20.62 -0.67
CA TRP A 621 5.72 -21.42 -1.39
C TRP A 621 5.18 -21.92 -2.73
N ASP A 622 3.94 -22.43 -2.75
CA ASP A 622 3.33 -22.96 -3.97
C ASP A 622 3.05 -21.82 -4.98
N ILE A 623 2.43 -20.73 -4.54
CA ILE A 623 2.10 -19.56 -5.39
C ILE A 623 3.36 -18.88 -5.92
N GLY A 624 4.31 -18.54 -5.04
CA GLY A 624 5.57 -17.90 -5.43
C GLY A 624 6.42 -18.76 -6.36
N SER A 625 6.43 -20.08 -6.14
CA SER A 625 7.13 -21.01 -7.03
C SER A 625 6.51 -21.07 -8.42
N GLU A 626 5.18 -21.09 -8.49
CA GLU A 626 4.46 -21.08 -9.76
C GLU A 626 4.74 -19.79 -10.54
N MET A 627 4.61 -18.62 -9.90
CA MET A 627 4.91 -17.33 -10.53
C MET A 627 6.36 -17.25 -11.05
N ALA A 628 7.32 -17.79 -10.31
CA ALA A 628 8.72 -17.82 -10.74
C ALA A 628 8.91 -18.68 -11.99
N GLU A 629 8.31 -19.87 -12.06
CA GLU A 629 8.41 -20.73 -13.23
C GLU A 629 7.63 -20.18 -14.43
N GLN A 630 6.48 -19.52 -14.22
CA GLN A 630 5.75 -18.82 -15.29
C GLN A 630 6.62 -17.72 -15.92
N MET A 631 7.32 -16.91 -15.11
CA MET A 631 8.25 -15.89 -15.61
C MET A 631 9.39 -16.49 -16.41
N VAL A 632 10.02 -17.55 -15.87
CA VAL A 632 11.12 -18.22 -16.57
C VAL A 632 10.65 -18.82 -17.89
N SER A 633 9.48 -19.47 -17.92
CA SER A 633 8.93 -20.04 -19.15
C SER A 633 8.68 -18.95 -20.19
N ARG A 634 8.01 -17.85 -19.80
CA ARG A 634 7.73 -16.73 -20.71
C ARG A 634 9.01 -16.14 -21.28
N TYR A 635 10.02 -15.92 -20.44
CA TYR A 635 11.31 -15.38 -20.90
C TYR A 635 12.00 -16.33 -21.89
N VAL A 636 11.99 -17.65 -21.63
CA VAL A 636 12.56 -18.65 -22.55
C VAL A 636 11.80 -18.69 -23.87
N ASP A 637 10.47 -18.60 -23.85
CA ASP A 637 9.66 -18.59 -25.06
C ASP A 637 9.93 -17.35 -25.93
N GLU A 638 10.14 -16.19 -25.30
CA GLU A 638 10.40 -14.91 -26.00
C GLU A 638 11.85 -14.73 -26.44
N LYS A 639 12.83 -15.19 -25.64
CA LYS A 639 14.27 -14.92 -25.86
C LYS A 639 15.07 -16.14 -26.29
N GLY A 640 14.52 -17.35 -26.18
CA GLY A 640 15.18 -18.61 -26.55
C GLY A 640 16.30 -19.06 -25.59
N ALA A 641 16.44 -18.40 -24.43
CA ALA A 641 17.44 -18.71 -23.41
C ALA A 641 16.90 -18.37 -22.01
N TYR A 642 17.46 -18.98 -20.97
CA TYR A 642 17.13 -18.63 -19.58
C TYR A 642 17.69 -17.24 -19.23
N PRO A 643 16.98 -16.44 -18.41
CA PRO A 643 17.54 -15.21 -17.88
C PRO A 643 18.70 -15.57 -16.93
N LYS A 644 19.82 -14.88 -17.05
CA LYS A 644 20.99 -15.11 -16.20
C LYS A 644 20.88 -14.36 -14.88
N GLN A 645 20.27 -13.18 -14.92
CA GLN A 645 20.10 -12.29 -13.78
C GLN A 645 18.70 -11.70 -13.75
N VAL A 646 18.04 -11.80 -12.60
CA VAL A 646 16.70 -11.22 -12.35
C VAL A 646 16.81 -10.12 -11.29
N GLY A 647 16.23 -8.96 -11.56
CA GLY A 647 16.00 -7.91 -10.56
C GLY A 647 14.61 -8.05 -9.96
N VAL A 648 14.48 -8.17 -8.63
CA VAL A 648 13.18 -8.32 -7.96
C VAL A 648 13.00 -7.25 -6.90
N VAL A 649 11.91 -6.50 -6.97
CA VAL A 649 11.47 -5.58 -5.91
C VAL A 649 10.68 -6.35 -4.86
N ILE A 650 11.01 -6.16 -3.58
CA ILE A 650 10.35 -6.85 -2.45
C ILE A 650 9.91 -5.84 -1.40
N TRP A 651 8.62 -5.87 -1.06
CA TRP A 651 8.03 -4.99 -0.06
C TRP A 651 7.55 -5.73 1.19
N ALA A 652 7.58 -5.02 2.32
CA ALA A 652 7.08 -5.53 3.59
C ALA A 652 5.57 -5.82 3.54
N THR A 653 4.81 -4.88 3.00
CA THR A 653 3.35 -4.95 2.93
C THR A 653 2.89 -6.20 2.16
N ASP A 654 3.48 -6.46 0.99
CA ASP A 654 3.16 -7.61 0.14
C ASP A 654 3.55 -8.93 0.83
N THR A 655 4.70 -8.93 1.51
CA THR A 655 5.16 -10.06 2.34
C THR A 655 4.16 -10.37 3.47
N MET A 656 3.61 -9.34 4.14
CA MET A 656 2.59 -9.51 5.19
C MET A 656 1.26 -10.03 4.63
N LYS A 657 0.81 -9.51 3.49
CA LYS A 657 -0.46 -9.89 2.85
C LYS A 657 -0.47 -11.32 2.33
N THR A 658 0.67 -11.80 1.84
CA THR A 658 0.79 -13.10 1.17
C THR A 658 1.37 -14.20 2.07
N GLY A 659 2.06 -13.82 3.14
CA GLY A 659 2.88 -14.76 3.90
C GLY A 659 4.20 -15.10 3.20
N GLY A 660 4.63 -14.32 2.20
CA GLY A 660 5.97 -14.40 1.59
C GLY A 660 6.04 -14.95 0.17
N ASP A 661 5.09 -14.61 -0.71
CA ASP A 661 5.09 -15.06 -2.11
C ASP A 661 6.40 -14.67 -2.82
N ASP A 662 6.87 -13.43 -2.65
CA ASP A 662 8.12 -12.95 -3.28
C ASP A 662 9.37 -13.63 -2.71
N ILE A 663 9.35 -14.01 -1.43
CA ILE A 663 10.45 -14.75 -0.81
C ILE A 663 10.52 -16.16 -1.39
N ALA A 664 9.37 -16.82 -1.53
CA ALA A 664 9.27 -18.11 -2.21
C ALA A 664 9.70 -18.03 -3.68
N TYR A 665 9.29 -16.97 -4.39
CA TYR A 665 9.68 -16.67 -5.76
C TYR A 665 11.20 -16.66 -5.92
N VAL A 666 11.92 -15.89 -5.08
CA VAL A 666 13.39 -15.82 -5.15
C VAL A 666 14.04 -17.15 -4.76
N LEU A 667 13.58 -17.81 -3.71
CA LEU A 667 14.10 -19.13 -3.31
C LEU A 667 13.95 -20.15 -4.45
N ARG A 668 12.83 -20.15 -5.16
CA ARG A 668 12.59 -21.01 -6.31
C ARG A 668 13.56 -20.72 -7.46
N LEU A 669 13.81 -19.45 -7.79
CA LEU A 669 14.78 -19.08 -8.83
C LEU A 669 16.20 -19.57 -8.52
N LEU A 670 16.64 -19.42 -7.27
CA LEU A 670 17.93 -19.91 -6.76
C LEU A 670 18.01 -21.46 -6.68
N GLY A 671 16.86 -22.14 -6.68
CA GLY A 671 16.78 -23.60 -6.55
C GLY A 671 16.91 -24.07 -5.10
N LEU A 672 16.29 -23.36 -4.17
CA LEU A 672 16.18 -23.69 -2.75
C LEU A 672 14.72 -23.88 -2.36
N LYS A 673 14.46 -24.69 -1.34
CA LYS A 673 13.13 -24.88 -0.74
C LYS A 673 13.18 -24.63 0.77
N PRO A 674 12.23 -23.88 1.35
CA PRO A 674 12.13 -23.72 2.80
C PRO A 674 11.77 -25.04 3.50
N VAL A 675 12.32 -25.21 4.70
CA VAL A 675 12.04 -26.33 5.60
C VAL A 675 11.24 -25.81 6.79
N TRP A 676 10.05 -26.35 6.99
CA TRP A 676 9.17 -25.95 8.09
C TRP A 676 9.26 -26.91 9.27
N SER A 677 9.16 -26.36 10.47
CA SER A 677 8.92 -27.12 11.70
C SER A 677 7.64 -27.96 11.59
N SER A 678 7.63 -29.14 12.21
CA SER A 678 6.43 -29.95 12.33
C SER A 678 5.36 -29.30 13.21
N ASN A 679 5.77 -28.43 14.13
CA ASN A 679 4.90 -27.71 15.06
C ASN A 679 5.00 -26.20 14.79
N GLY A 680 3.87 -25.53 14.60
CA GLY A 680 3.79 -24.05 14.51
C GLY A 680 4.16 -23.43 13.16
N GLY A 681 4.58 -24.23 12.17
CA GLY A 681 4.77 -23.73 10.80
C GLY A 681 5.95 -22.77 10.59
N SER A 682 6.82 -22.58 11.58
CA SER A 682 8.01 -21.74 11.44
C SER A 682 9.01 -22.34 10.44
N VAL A 683 9.68 -21.50 9.66
CA VAL A 683 10.80 -21.89 8.79
C VAL A 683 12.05 -22.08 9.64
N VAL A 684 12.63 -23.28 9.56
CA VAL A 684 13.79 -23.70 10.38
C VAL A 684 15.06 -23.96 9.55
N GLY A 685 14.97 -23.84 8.22
CA GLY A 685 16.11 -24.02 7.34
C GLY A 685 15.75 -23.97 5.85
N LEU A 686 16.75 -24.17 5.00
CA LEU A 686 16.64 -24.21 3.55
C LEU A 686 17.31 -25.48 2.99
N ASP A 687 16.58 -26.22 2.16
CA ASP A 687 17.08 -27.38 1.41
C ASP A 687 17.43 -27.00 -0.02
N ILE A 688 18.53 -27.54 -0.55
CA ILE A 688 18.96 -27.34 -1.93
C ILE A 688 18.20 -28.30 -2.83
N ILE A 689 17.52 -27.76 -3.85
CA ILE A 689 16.94 -28.54 -4.94
C ILE A 689 18.09 -28.90 -5.90
N PRO A 690 18.38 -30.20 -6.15
CA PRO A 690 19.41 -30.58 -7.11
C PRO A 690 19.09 -30.05 -8.52
N VAL A 691 20.08 -29.62 -9.29
CA VAL A 691 19.86 -29.08 -10.66
C VAL A 691 19.13 -30.09 -11.56
N SER A 692 19.36 -31.39 -11.38
CA SER A 692 18.62 -32.45 -12.08
C SER A 692 17.12 -32.48 -11.79
N GLU A 693 16.71 -32.04 -10.59
CA GLU A 693 15.30 -31.88 -10.20
C GLU A 693 14.76 -30.51 -10.61
N LEU A 694 15.59 -29.46 -10.51
CA LEU A 694 15.26 -28.10 -10.93
C LEU A 694 15.00 -28.00 -12.44
N ARG A 695 15.69 -28.81 -13.25
CA ARG A 695 15.56 -28.92 -14.72
C ARG A 695 15.85 -27.64 -15.50
N ARG A 696 16.55 -26.70 -14.86
CA ARG A 696 17.09 -25.46 -15.45
C ARG A 696 18.30 -25.02 -14.61
N PRO A 697 19.13 -24.10 -15.12
CA PRO A 697 20.16 -23.47 -14.33
C PRO A 697 19.58 -22.73 -13.12
N ARG A 698 20.39 -22.56 -12.08
CA ARG A 698 20.11 -21.64 -10.99
C ARG A 698 20.28 -20.21 -11.51
N ILE A 699 19.23 -19.41 -11.34
CA ILE A 699 19.19 -18.04 -11.83
C ILE A 699 19.73 -17.13 -10.73
N ASP A 700 20.63 -16.21 -11.09
CA ASP A 700 21.11 -15.20 -10.15
C ASP A 700 20.04 -14.12 -9.95
N VAL A 701 19.92 -13.63 -8.72
CA VAL A 701 18.83 -12.72 -8.34
C VAL A 701 19.37 -11.57 -7.52
N THR A 702 19.10 -10.34 -7.96
CA THR A 702 19.31 -9.12 -7.18
C THR A 702 17.99 -8.65 -6.60
N MET A 703 17.90 -8.59 -5.28
CA MET A 703 16.72 -8.14 -4.55
C MET A 703 16.88 -6.66 -4.19
N ARG A 704 15.91 -5.83 -4.58
CA ARG A 704 15.71 -4.49 -4.02
C ARG A 704 14.62 -4.56 -2.95
N ILE A 705 15.02 -4.62 -1.69
CA ILE A 705 14.10 -4.59 -0.53
C ILE A 705 13.76 -3.14 -0.18
N SER A 706 12.53 -2.83 0.23
CA SER A 706 12.23 -1.51 0.82
C SER A 706 12.83 -1.36 2.23
N GLY A 707 13.06 -0.13 2.68
CA GLY A 707 13.50 0.14 4.05
C GLY A 707 12.53 -0.41 5.12
N LEU A 708 11.23 -0.46 4.81
CA LEU A 708 10.24 -1.04 5.71
C LEU A 708 10.39 -2.57 5.80
N PHE A 709 10.80 -3.22 4.71
CA PHE A 709 11.12 -4.65 4.70
C PHE A 709 12.34 -4.93 5.57
N ARG A 710 13.41 -4.13 5.44
CA ARG A 710 14.60 -4.20 6.31
C ARG A 710 14.21 -4.13 7.79
N ASP A 711 13.34 -3.18 8.15
CA ASP A 711 12.97 -2.94 9.54
C ASP A 711 11.99 -3.98 10.10
N SER A 712 11.11 -4.51 9.26
CA SER A 712 10.07 -5.45 9.69
C SER A 712 10.53 -6.91 9.65
N PHE A 713 11.46 -7.24 8.74
CA PHE A 713 11.87 -8.61 8.43
C PHE A 713 13.38 -8.82 8.40
N PRO A 714 14.15 -8.39 9.43
CA PRO A 714 15.59 -8.60 9.47
C PRO A 714 15.96 -10.10 9.40
N ASN A 715 15.12 -10.99 9.93
CA ASN A 715 15.30 -12.43 9.84
C ASN A 715 15.20 -12.94 8.39
N LEU A 716 14.36 -12.34 7.54
CA LEU A 716 14.24 -12.73 6.14
C LEU A 716 15.44 -12.21 5.33
N VAL A 717 15.95 -11.02 5.65
CA VAL A 717 17.21 -10.52 5.09
C VAL A 717 18.36 -11.50 5.38
N GLU A 718 18.48 -11.98 6.62
CA GLU A 718 19.48 -12.99 6.98
C GLU A 718 19.26 -14.33 6.27
N MET A 719 18.00 -14.79 6.14
CA MET A 719 17.66 -16.02 5.44
C MET A 719 18.02 -15.95 3.95
N MET A 720 17.79 -14.82 3.29
CA MET A 720 18.13 -14.63 1.88
C MET A 720 19.64 -14.54 1.65
N ASP A 721 20.41 -13.95 2.57
CA ASP A 721 21.88 -14.01 2.51
C ASP A 721 22.39 -15.44 2.74
N GLU A 722 21.75 -16.20 3.63
CA GLU A 722 22.05 -17.63 3.79
C GLU A 722 21.77 -18.42 2.51
N ALA A 723 20.65 -18.15 1.83
CA ALA A 723 20.29 -18.76 0.55
C ALA A 723 21.40 -18.55 -0.49
N VAL A 724 21.81 -17.30 -0.69
CA VAL A 724 22.90 -16.93 -1.62
C VAL A 724 24.20 -17.64 -1.24
N ARG A 725 24.55 -17.66 0.06
CA ARG A 725 25.76 -18.32 0.54
C ARG A 725 25.75 -19.82 0.23
N ARG A 726 24.65 -20.52 0.51
CA ARG A 726 24.52 -21.97 0.25
C ARG A 726 24.70 -22.29 -1.23
N ILE A 727 24.09 -21.51 -2.13
CA ILE A 727 24.24 -21.71 -3.58
C ILE A 727 25.65 -21.39 -4.06
N SER A 728 26.30 -20.38 -3.49
CA SER A 728 27.68 -20.01 -3.85
C SER A 728 28.76 -21.03 -3.44
N GLU A 729 28.42 -21.98 -2.56
CA GLU A 729 29.34 -23.01 -2.06
C GLU A 729 29.21 -24.34 -2.81
N LEU A 730 28.30 -24.43 -3.79
CA LEU A 730 28.09 -25.64 -4.59
C LEU A 730 29.21 -25.88 -5.60
N ASP A 731 29.50 -27.15 -5.87
CA ASP A 731 30.41 -27.57 -6.94
C ASP A 731 29.63 -27.80 -8.24
N GLU A 732 29.19 -26.70 -8.86
CA GLU A 732 28.41 -26.68 -10.10
C GLU A 732 29.16 -25.89 -11.20
N THR A 733 28.86 -26.20 -12.47
CA THR A 733 29.43 -25.49 -13.62
C THR A 733 28.77 -24.13 -13.81
N ASP A 734 29.45 -23.21 -14.51
CA ASP A 734 28.91 -21.87 -14.77
C ASP A 734 27.60 -21.89 -15.58
N ASP A 735 27.39 -22.90 -16.43
CA ASP A 735 26.14 -23.08 -17.20
C ASP A 735 24.98 -23.62 -16.36
N ASP A 736 25.26 -24.25 -15.21
CA ASP A 736 24.24 -24.81 -14.30
C ASP A 736 23.90 -23.82 -13.17
N ASN A 737 24.78 -22.86 -12.88
CA ASN A 737 24.65 -21.95 -11.75
C ASN A 737 25.19 -20.55 -12.10
N TYR A 738 24.28 -19.69 -12.55
CA TYR A 738 24.62 -18.33 -12.98
C TYR A 738 25.08 -17.44 -11.82
N LEU A 739 24.56 -17.66 -10.60
CA LEU A 739 25.01 -16.94 -9.40
C LEU A 739 26.49 -17.19 -9.13
N LEU A 740 26.89 -18.47 -9.18
CA LEU A 740 28.28 -18.86 -8.96
C LEU A 740 29.18 -18.33 -10.09
N ALA A 741 28.71 -18.35 -11.34
CA ALA A 741 29.42 -17.80 -12.48
C ALA A 741 29.71 -16.29 -12.30
N HIS A 742 28.69 -15.49 -12.00
CA HIS A 742 28.83 -14.05 -11.75
C HIS A 742 29.73 -13.77 -10.56
N LEU A 743 29.56 -14.52 -9.45
CA LEU A 743 30.40 -14.37 -8.27
C LEU A 743 31.89 -14.59 -8.57
N ARG A 744 32.24 -15.64 -9.34
CA ARG A 744 33.63 -15.92 -9.74
C ARG A 744 34.21 -14.78 -10.58
N GLN A 745 33.41 -14.26 -11.52
CA GLN A 745 33.79 -13.12 -12.36
C GLN A 745 34.04 -11.86 -11.53
N ASP A 746 33.11 -11.53 -10.63
CA ASP A 746 33.20 -10.35 -9.76
C ASP A 746 34.43 -10.35 -8.88
N ILE A 747 34.70 -11.48 -8.22
CA ILE A 747 35.86 -11.61 -7.34
C ILE A 747 37.15 -11.38 -8.14
N THR A 748 37.25 -12.01 -9.31
CA THR A 748 38.41 -11.90 -10.19
C THR A 748 38.63 -10.45 -10.63
N GLU A 749 37.55 -9.78 -11.03
CA GLU A 749 37.59 -8.39 -11.48
C GLU A 749 37.96 -7.43 -10.33
N SER A 750 37.33 -7.56 -9.16
CA SER A 750 37.62 -6.72 -7.99
C SER A 750 39.06 -6.87 -7.51
N ILE A 751 39.59 -8.09 -7.48
CA ILE A 751 41.00 -8.34 -7.13
C ILE A 751 41.93 -7.72 -8.18
N SER A 752 41.58 -7.82 -9.47
CA SER A 752 42.38 -7.18 -10.54
C SER A 752 42.41 -5.65 -10.43
N LYS A 753 41.36 -5.05 -9.87
CA LYS A 753 41.25 -3.61 -9.55
C LYS A 753 41.92 -3.24 -8.22
N GLY A 754 42.57 -4.17 -7.54
CA GLY A 754 43.35 -3.94 -6.32
C GLY A 754 42.57 -4.07 -5.01
N MET A 755 41.33 -4.57 -5.04
CA MET A 755 40.56 -4.82 -3.82
C MET A 755 41.12 -6.05 -3.08
N ASP A 756 41.16 -5.97 -1.75
CA ASP A 756 41.57 -7.10 -0.91
C ASP A 756 40.67 -8.33 -1.21
N PRO A 757 41.24 -9.54 -1.40
CA PRO A 757 40.44 -10.73 -1.76
C PRO A 757 39.31 -11.08 -0.79
N ILE A 758 39.46 -10.81 0.51
CA ILE A 758 38.42 -11.10 1.51
C ILE A 758 37.28 -10.10 1.35
N VAL A 759 37.61 -8.81 1.20
CA VAL A 759 36.64 -7.74 0.96
C VAL A 759 35.92 -7.95 -0.37
N ALA A 760 36.66 -8.26 -1.44
CA ALA A 760 36.13 -8.55 -2.77
C ALA A 760 35.13 -9.71 -2.73
N LYS A 761 35.49 -10.83 -2.09
CA LYS A 761 34.58 -11.98 -1.93
C LYS A 761 33.32 -11.64 -1.15
N ARG A 762 33.43 -10.81 -0.11
CA ARG A 762 32.28 -10.41 0.69
C ARG A 762 31.34 -9.50 -0.09
N ALA A 763 31.87 -8.47 -0.74
CA ALA A 763 31.08 -7.52 -1.52
C ALA A 763 30.44 -8.17 -2.76
N ALA A 764 31.20 -8.99 -3.50
CA ALA A 764 30.72 -9.69 -4.69
C ALA A 764 29.57 -10.68 -4.43
N ARG A 765 29.44 -11.19 -3.20
CA ARG A 765 28.35 -12.10 -2.82
C ARG A 765 27.03 -11.35 -2.53
N VAL A 766 27.06 -10.05 -2.29
CA VAL A 766 25.85 -9.31 -1.92
C VAL A 766 24.85 -9.34 -3.08
N ARG A 767 23.61 -9.68 -2.74
CA ARG A 767 22.45 -9.71 -3.65
C ARG A 767 21.22 -9.00 -3.08
N ILE A 768 21.29 -8.56 -1.84
CA ILE A 768 20.21 -7.84 -1.17
C ILE A 768 20.64 -6.40 -1.06
N PHE A 769 19.92 -5.53 -1.74
CA PHE A 769 20.14 -4.10 -1.78
C PHE A 769 18.90 -3.37 -1.28
N GLY A 770 19.09 -2.26 -0.61
CA GLY A 770 18.01 -1.49 -0.03
C GLY A 770 18.40 -0.05 0.24
N ASP A 771 17.48 0.66 0.88
CA ASP A 771 17.67 2.03 1.36
C ASP A 771 18.83 2.12 2.35
N PRO A 772 19.56 3.25 2.46
CA PRO A 772 20.54 3.41 3.53
C PRO A 772 19.84 3.26 4.89
N PRO A 773 20.54 2.78 5.93
CA PRO A 773 19.95 2.60 7.25
C PRO A 773 19.20 3.84 7.70
N GLY A 774 17.94 3.63 8.05
CA GLY A 774 17.00 4.65 8.42
C GLY A 774 16.20 5.27 7.26
N ASN A 775 16.72 5.40 6.05
CA ASN A 775 15.93 5.99 4.97
C ASN A 775 14.94 4.96 4.36
N TYR A 776 13.91 5.45 3.66
CA TYR A 776 12.97 4.67 2.84
C TYR A 776 12.67 5.41 1.53
N GLY A 777 12.24 4.66 0.50
CA GLY A 777 11.83 5.20 -0.80
C GLY A 777 12.72 4.71 -1.95
N GLY A 778 12.74 5.46 -3.05
CA GLY A 778 13.64 5.20 -4.18
C GLY A 778 14.34 6.43 -4.72
N GLY A 779 14.00 7.64 -4.24
CA GLY A 779 14.61 8.91 -4.61
C GLY A 779 14.19 9.45 -5.98
N VAL A 780 13.58 8.62 -6.84
CA VAL A 780 13.16 9.02 -8.19
C VAL A 780 11.88 9.85 -8.17
N ASP A 781 10.99 9.61 -7.21
CA ASP A 781 9.76 10.36 -6.98
C ASP A 781 10.03 11.85 -6.78
N SER A 782 11.07 12.22 -6.03
CA SER A 782 11.37 13.63 -5.81
C SER A 782 11.72 14.37 -7.09
N LEU A 783 12.58 13.77 -7.92
CA LEU A 783 12.95 14.37 -9.21
C LEU A 783 11.73 14.51 -10.12
N ILE A 784 10.85 13.50 -10.14
CA ILE A 784 9.63 13.50 -10.94
C ILE A 784 8.62 14.56 -10.43
N ASN A 785 8.40 14.61 -9.11
CA ASN A 785 7.46 15.52 -8.47
C ASN A 785 7.88 16.98 -8.61
N SER A 786 9.17 17.27 -8.46
CA SER A 786 9.75 18.62 -8.61
C SER A 786 9.98 19.02 -10.06
N SER A 787 9.86 18.08 -11.01
CA SER A 787 10.22 18.24 -12.42
C SER A 787 11.70 18.61 -12.66
N GLN A 788 12.57 18.47 -11.65
CA GLN A 788 13.99 18.85 -11.70
C GLN A 788 14.87 17.71 -12.23
N TRP A 789 14.58 17.22 -13.43
CA TRP A 789 15.41 16.22 -14.11
C TRP A 789 15.52 16.50 -15.61
N GLY A 790 16.72 16.30 -16.15
CA GLY A 790 17.01 16.48 -17.56
C GLY A 790 16.72 15.22 -18.38
N ASP A 791 17.32 14.09 -17.99
CA ASP A 791 17.12 12.81 -18.66
C ASP A 791 17.07 11.64 -17.67
N ARG A 792 16.72 10.46 -18.18
CA ARG A 792 16.49 9.25 -17.38
C ARG A 792 17.72 8.75 -16.61
N SER A 793 18.93 9.17 -16.99
CA SER A 793 20.15 8.79 -16.27
C SER A 793 20.24 9.48 -14.90
N GLU A 794 19.65 10.66 -14.74
CA GLU A 794 19.55 11.33 -13.44
C GLU A 794 18.61 10.57 -12.49
N LEU A 795 17.52 10.00 -13.01
CA LEU A 795 16.65 9.11 -12.25
C LEU A 795 17.38 7.84 -11.82
N ALA A 796 18.19 7.25 -12.72
CA ALA A 796 19.03 6.10 -12.40
C ALA A 796 20.07 6.42 -11.31
N ASP A 797 20.67 7.62 -11.36
CA ASP A 797 21.63 8.06 -10.36
C ASP A 797 20.99 8.26 -8.98
N ALA A 798 19.80 8.86 -8.93
CA ALA A 798 19.02 8.95 -7.70
C ALA A 798 18.66 7.56 -7.16
N TYR A 799 18.20 6.65 -8.01
CA TYR A 799 17.86 5.28 -7.61
C TYR A 799 19.06 4.50 -7.06
N VAL A 800 20.26 4.68 -7.64
CA VAL A 800 21.49 4.08 -7.11
C VAL A 800 21.90 4.73 -5.80
N GLU A 801 21.79 6.05 -5.67
CA GLU A 801 22.13 6.77 -4.45
C GLU A 801 21.27 6.30 -3.28
N TRP A 802 19.98 6.05 -3.52
CA TRP A 802 19.04 5.60 -2.50
C TRP A 802 19.01 4.08 -2.35
N GLY A 803 19.21 3.29 -3.39
CA GLY A 803 19.07 1.82 -3.35
C GLY A 803 20.37 1.02 -3.25
N GLY A 804 21.53 1.66 -3.39
CA GLY A 804 22.83 1.01 -3.55
C GLY A 804 23.48 0.45 -2.28
N TYR A 805 22.72 0.22 -1.20
CA TYR A 805 23.26 -0.24 0.08
C TYR A 805 23.02 -1.74 0.29
N GLY A 806 24.10 -2.47 0.56
CA GLY A 806 24.08 -3.92 0.74
C GLY A 806 23.65 -4.36 2.14
N TYR A 807 22.80 -5.39 2.17
CA TYR A 807 22.28 -6.03 3.38
C TYR A 807 22.59 -7.53 3.42
N GLY A 808 22.63 -8.09 4.63
CA GLY A 808 22.92 -9.50 4.86
C GLY A 808 23.53 -9.74 6.24
N LYS A 809 23.99 -10.95 6.53
CA LYS A 809 24.53 -11.26 7.86
C LYS A 809 25.79 -10.44 8.15
N GLY A 810 25.71 -9.59 9.17
CA GLY A 810 26.79 -8.66 9.54
C GLY A 810 27.00 -7.51 8.56
N LEU A 811 26.06 -7.28 7.64
CA LEU A 811 25.99 -6.13 6.73
C LEU A 811 24.71 -5.35 7.01
N ASN A 812 24.85 -4.10 7.44
CA ASN A 812 23.72 -3.25 7.81
C ASN A 812 23.74 -1.98 6.95
N GLY A 813 23.43 -2.12 5.67
CA GLY A 813 23.42 -1.02 4.71
C GLY A 813 24.82 -0.50 4.36
N GLN A 814 25.72 -1.41 3.97
CA GLN A 814 27.05 -1.01 3.50
C GLN A 814 26.93 -0.34 2.13
N ASP A 815 27.56 0.82 1.93
CA ASP A 815 27.62 1.46 0.60
C ASP A 815 28.32 0.52 -0.41
N LEU A 816 27.55 0.07 -1.39
CA LEU A 816 27.97 -0.84 -2.44
C LEU A 816 27.43 -0.37 -3.80
N LYS A 817 27.29 0.95 -4.00
CA LYS A 817 26.71 1.55 -5.22
C LYS A 817 27.37 1.07 -6.50
N ASP A 818 28.70 0.92 -6.52
CA ASP A 818 29.43 0.38 -7.66
C ASP A 818 29.04 -1.08 -7.99
N PHE A 819 28.88 -1.92 -6.97
CA PHE A 819 28.41 -3.29 -7.16
C PHE A 819 26.94 -3.31 -7.57
N PHE A 820 26.11 -2.42 -7.03
CA PHE A 820 24.71 -2.29 -7.42
C PHE A 820 24.58 -1.92 -8.91
N ARG A 821 25.31 -0.90 -9.38
CA ARG A 821 25.36 -0.55 -10.82
C ARG A 821 25.81 -1.72 -11.67
N LYS A 822 26.85 -2.45 -11.22
CA LYS A 822 27.31 -3.66 -11.92
C LYS A 822 26.18 -4.69 -12.05
N ARG A 823 25.45 -4.97 -10.96
CA ARG A 823 24.30 -5.87 -11.00
C ARG A 823 23.25 -5.40 -11.98
N MET A 824 22.89 -4.12 -11.96
CA MET A 824 21.91 -3.54 -12.90
C MET A 824 22.36 -3.67 -14.36
N SER A 825 23.65 -3.56 -14.66
CA SER A 825 24.18 -3.80 -16.02
C SER A 825 24.05 -5.25 -16.50
N GLU A 826 23.85 -6.20 -15.58
CA GLU A 826 23.72 -7.63 -15.87
C GLU A 826 22.26 -8.10 -15.88
N VAL A 827 21.32 -7.32 -15.36
CA VAL A 827 19.90 -7.70 -15.27
C VAL A 827 19.30 -7.91 -16.66
N ASP A 828 18.63 -9.06 -16.83
CA ASP A 828 17.91 -9.41 -18.05
C ASP A 828 16.42 -9.10 -17.95
N ILE A 829 15.86 -9.25 -16.75
CA ILE A 829 14.44 -9.07 -16.46
C ILE A 829 14.24 -8.47 -15.07
N THR A 830 13.32 -7.51 -14.97
CA THR A 830 12.90 -6.86 -13.73
C THR A 830 11.47 -7.29 -13.37
N VAL A 831 11.21 -7.47 -12.07
CA VAL A 831 9.97 -8.06 -11.55
C VAL A 831 9.46 -7.28 -10.34
N LYS A 832 8.17 -6.96 -10.34
CA LYS A 832 7.37 -6.63 -9.15
C LYS A 832 6.07 -7.43 -9.20
N ASN A 833 5.73 -8.14 -8.15
CA ASN A 833 4.45 -8.87 -8.09
C ASN A 833 3.39 -8.03 -7.36
N HIS A 834 2.13 -8.25 -7.70
CA HIS A 834 0.94 -7.70 -7.08
C HIS A 834 0.04 -8.84 -6.62
N GLU A 835 -0.41 -8.77 -5.37
CA GLU A 835 -1.17 -9.83 -4.70
C GLU A 835 -2.68 -9.65 -4.74
N SER A 836 -3.17 -8.49 -5.18
CA SER A 836 -4.61 -8.19 -5.22
C SER A 836 -4.95 -7.16 -6.29
N ARG A 837 -6.26 -6.96 -6.52
CA ARG A 837 -6.81 -5.85 -7.34
C ARG A 837 -7.45 -4.76 -6.50
N GLU A 838 -7.28 -4.83 -5.17
CA GLU A 838 -7.67 -3.74 -4.27
C GLU A 838 -6.82 -2.48 -4.54
N LEU A 839 -5.65 -2.71 -5.13
CA LEU A 839 -4.66 -1.74 -5.58
C LEU A 839 -4.07 -2.23 -6.89
N ASP A 840 -3.78 -1.28 -7.78
CA ASP A 840 -3.06 -1.55 -9.01
C ASP A 840 -1.86 -0.62 -9.17
N ALA A 841 -1.04 -0.87 -10.20
CA ALA A 841 0.20 -0.13 -10.46
C ALA A 841 0.00 1.39 -10.67
N PHE A 842 -1.23 1.87 -10.87
CA PHE A 842 -1.57 3.29 -11.03
C PHE A 842 -2.39 3.82 -9.85
N ASP A 843 -2.31 3.17 -8.69
CA ASP A 843 -2.88 3.62 -7.42
C ASP A 843 -1.83 3.99 -6.38
N ASN A 844 -0.55 3.69 -6.63
CA ASN A 844 0.58 3.95 -5.74
C ASN A 844 1.79 4.44 -6.53
N ASP A 845 2.50 5.43 -6.00
CA ASP A 845 3.76 5.92 -6.58
C ASP A 845 4.91 4.94 -6.37
N ASP A 846 4.93 4.22 -5.25
CA ASP A 846 6.03 3.29 -4.94
C ASP A 846 6.31 2.29 -6.08
N ASP A 847 5.30 1.88 -6.85
CA ASP A 847 5.54 0.92 -7.94
C ASP A 847 6.47 1.49 -9.02
N TYR A 848 6.25 2.72 -9.50
CA TYR A 848 7.17 3.36 -10.45
C TYR A 848 8.48 3.78 -9.77
N VAL A 849 8.43 4.11 -8.48
CA VAL A 849 9.62 4.48 -7.72
C VAL A 849 10.59 3.30 -7.61
N PHE A 850 10.09 2.12 -7.31
CA PHE A 850 10.91 0.93 -7.10
C PHE A 850 11.16 0.14 -8.39
N LEU A 851 10.12 -0.29 -9.10
CA LEU A 851 10.29 -1.07 -10.34
C LEU A 851 10.71 -0.17 -11.49
N GLY A 852 10.03 0.98 -11.66
CA GLY A 852 10.42 1.95 -12.68
C GLY A 852 11.83 2.50 -12.47
N GLY A 853 12.18 2.87 -11.23
CA GLY A 853 13.55 3.27 -10.90
C GLY A 853 14.60 2.18 -11.20
N MET A 854 14.27 0.90 -10.96
CA MET A 854 15.10 -0.23 -11.38
C MET A 854 15.24 -0.28 -12.91
N ASN A 855 14.14 -0.12 -13.64
CA ASN A 855 14.13 -0.14 -15.11
C ASN A 855 15.01 0.96 -15.70
N ALA A 856 14.85 2.20 -15.24
CA ALA A 856 15.68 3.34 -15.62
C ALA A 856 17.17 3.08 -15.32
N THR A 857 17.46 2.46 -14.17
CA THR A 857 18.84 2.13 -13.79
C THR A 857 19.45 1.04 -14.66
N VAL A 858 18.69 -0.01 -14.98
CA VAL A 858 19.14 -1.06 -15.90
C VAL A 858 19.37 -0.48 -17.29
N GLU A 859 18.45 0.34 -17.81
CA GLU A 859 18.60 1.02 -19.10
C GLU A 859 19.86 1.89 -19.12
N ALA A 860 20.08 2.71 -18.08
CA ALA A 860 21.25 3.57 -17.98
C ALA A 860 22.57 2.79 -17.88
N CYS A 861 22.59 1.65 -17.17
CA CYS A 861 23.80 0.86 -16.97
C CYS A 861 24.11 -0.09 -18.14
N LYS A 862 23.09 -0.63 -18.80
CA LYS A 862 23.20 -1.64 -19.85
C LYS A 862 23.15 -1.05 -21.27
N GLY A 863 22.49 0.10 -21.42
CA GLY A 863 22.24 0.76 -22.72
C GLY A 863 21.04 0.20 -23.48
N GLU A 864 20.28 -0.72 -22.89
CA GLU A 864 19.04 -1.27 -23.43
C GLU A 864 18.01 -1.45 -22.30
N LYS A 865 16.71 -1.33 -22.63
CA LYS A 865 15.64 -1.53 -21.66
C LYS A 865 15.58 -2.99 -21.20
N PRO A 866 15.34 -3.26 -19.89
CA PRO A 866 15.08 -4.62 -19.44
C PRO A 866 13.74 -5.13 -19.96
N VAL A 867 13.57 -6.45 -20.02
CA VAL A 867 12.22 -7.02 -19.99
C VAL A 867 11.66 -6.72 -18.60
N SER A 868 10.52 -6.05 -18.50
CA SER A 868 9.88 -5.73 -17.22
C SER A 868 8.53 -6.42 -17.13
N VAL A 869 8.27 -7.13 -16.04
CA VAL A 869 7.03 -7.90 -15.85
C VAL A 869 6.40 -7.66 -14.48
N ILE A 870 5.08 -7.82 -14.43
CA ILE A 870 4.29 -7.86 -13.20
C ILE A 870 3.57 -9.20 -13.10
N GLY A 871 3.80 -9.90 -11.98
CA GLY A 871 3.01 -11.08 -11.61
C GLY A 871 1.77 -10.66 -10.83
N ASP A 872 0.59 -11.07 -11.28
CA ASP A 872 -0.69 -10.85 -10.62
C ASP A 872 -1.17 -12.15 -9.95
N SER A 873 -1.18 -12.16 -8.62
CA SER A 873 -1.69 -13.27 -7.80
C SER A 873 -2.95 -12.91 -7.03
N SER A 874 -3.75 -11.97 -7.56
CA SER A 874 -5.07 -11.63 -7.02
C SER A 874 -6.04 -12.81 -6.98
N ASP A 875 -5.90 -13.75 -7.92
CA ASP A 875 -6.42 -15.12 -7.81
C ASP A 875 -5.25 -16.08 -7.54
N PRO A 876 -5.07 -16.52 -6.27
CA PRO A 876 -3.98 -17.43 -5.89
C PRO A 876 -3.97 -18.76 -6.64
N SER A 877 -5.11 -19.17 -7.20
CA SER A 877 -5.24 -20.45 -7.93
C SER A 877 -4.84 -20.36 -9.40
N LYS A 878 -4.71 -19.13 -9.92
CA LYS A 878 -4.41 -18.86 -11.33
C LYS A 878 -3.62 -17.54 -11.44
N PRO A 879 -2.38 -17.48 -10.90
CA PRO A 879 -1.56 -16.31 -11.06
C PRO A 879 -1.30 -16.04 -12.55
N LYS A 880 -1.26 -14.76 -12.93
CA LYS A 880 -1.04 -14.29 -14.30
C LYS A 880 0.26 -13.50 -14.36
N LEU A 881 0.91 -13.50 -15.52
CA LEU A 881 2.12 -12.71 -15.75
C LEU A 881 1.91 -11.81 -16.97
N ARG A 882 2.05 -10.50 -16.77
CA ARG A 882 2.03 -9.50 -17.84
C ARG A 882 3.37 -8.79 -17.94
N SER A 883 3.73 -8.33 -19.13
CA SER A 883 4.73 -7.28 -19.24
C SER A 883 4.21 -6.02 -18.55
N LEU A 884 5.10 -5.14 -18.10
CA LEU A 884 4.70 -3.89 -17.45
C LEU A 884 3.81 -3.04 -18.38
N ALA A 885 4.11 -2.99 -19.68
CA ALA A 885 3.27 -2.30 -20.66
C ALA A 885 1.89 -2.98 -20.83
N GLU A 886 1.84 -4.31 -20.92
CA GLU A 886 0.57 -5.05 -20.97
C GLU A 886 -0.30 -4.79 -19.74
N GLU A 887 0.31 -4.74 -18.55
CA GLU A 887 -0.39 -4.43 -17.30
C GLU A 887 -0.92 -2.99 -17.29
N GLY A 888 -0.14 -2.03 -17.80
CA GLY A 888 -0.59 -0.64 -17.94
C GLY A 888 -1.79 -0.47 -18.86
N LYS A 889 -1.76 -1.09 -20.05
CA LYS A 889 -2.91 -1.11 -20.96
C LYS A 889 -4.11 -1.78 -20.31
N PHE A 890 -3.90 -2.92 -19.66
CA PHE A 890 -4.95 -3.67 -18.98
C PHE A 890 -5.63 -2.84 -17.88
N ILE A 891 -4.89 -2.10 -17.06
CA ILE A 891 -5.44 -1.22 -16.02
C ILE A 891 -6.18 -0.03 -16.65
N TYR A 892 -5.64 0.55 -17.72
CA TYR A 892 -6.29 1.66 -18.41
C TYR A 892 -7.67 1.28 -18.96
N ARG A 893 -7.76 0.11 -19.60
CA ARG A 893 -9.03 -0.42 -20.11
C ARG A 893 -9.92 -0.91 -18.97
N SER A 894 -9.41 -1.63 -17.99
CA SER A 894 -10.28 -2.24 -16.99
C SER A 894 -10.79 -1.24 -15.94
N ARG A 895 -10.02 -0.20 -15.58
CA ARG A 895 -10.35 0.77 -14.54
C ARG A 895 -10.42 2.21 -15.03
N VAL A 896 -9.31 2.76 -15.56
CA VAL A 896 -9.17 4.22 -15.78
C VAL A 896 -10.25 4.77 -16.70
N LEU A 897 -10.49 4.07 -17.81
CA LEU A 897 -11.50 4.44 -18.80
C LEU A 897 -12.87 3.86 -18.48
N ASN A 898 -13.04 3.14 -17.36
CA ASN A 898 -14.31 2.54 -17.02
C ASN A 898 -15.23 3.59 -16.34
N PRO A 899 -16.46 3.83 -16.84
CA PRO A 899 -17.38 4.78 -16.25
C PRO A 899 -17.75 4.46 -14.80
N LYS A 900 -17.76 3.19 -14.39
CA LYS A 900 -18.06 2.81 -13.00
C LYS A 900 -17.06 3.38 -12.01
N TRP A 901 -15.79 3.47 -12.38
CA TRP A 901 -14.75 4.02 -11.52
C TRP A 901 -14.97 5.53 -11.34
N LEU A 902 -15.11 6.28 -12.43
CA LEU A 902 -15.37 7.72 -12.41
C LEU A 902 -16.67 8.07 -11.66
N GLU A 903 -17.77 7.38 -11.92
CA GLU A 903 -19.04 7.60 -11.21
C GLU A 903 -18.97 7.19 -9.74
N GLY A 904 -18.09 6.23 -9.41
CA GLY A 904 -17.70 5.93 -8.04
C GLY A 904 -17.01 7.11 -7.37
N LEU A 905 -16.03 7.72 -8.03
CA LEU A 905 -15.26 8.87 -7.53
C LEU A 905 -16.09 10.16 -7.43
N LYS A 906 -17.01 10.42 -8.36
CA LYS A 906 -17.88 11.61 -8.34
C LYS A 906 -18.64 11.78 -7.02
N LYS A 907 -18.93 10.67 -6.31
CA LYS A 907 -19.60 10.66 -4.99
C LYS A 907 -18.74 11.22 -3.85
N HIS A 908 -17.44 11.37 -4.05
CA HIS A 908 -16.45 11.81 -3.06
C HIS A 908 -15.94 13.23 -3.29
N GLY A 909 -16.48 13.96 -4.28
CA GLY A 909 -16.15 15.37 -4.53
C GLY A 909 -14.64 15.61 -4.58
N TYR A 910 -14.13 16.44 -3.68
CA TYR A 910 -12.71 16.82 -3.60
C TYR A 910 -11.75 15.62 -3.53
N ARG A 911 -12.02 14.61 -2.67
CA ARG A 911 -11.21 13.38 -2.61
C ARG A 911 -11.32 12.55 -3.87
N GLY A 912 -12.49 12.56 -4.52
CA GLY A 912 -12.69 11.88 -5.81
C GLY A 912 -11.83 12.48 -6.92
N VAL A 913 -11.68 13.81 -6.96
CA VAL A 913 -10.83 14.50 -7.94
C VAL A 913 -9.35 14.22 -7.69
N GLN A 914 -8.91 14.13 -6.44
CA GLN A 914 -7.53 13.80 -6.09
C GLN A 914 -7.07 12.45 -6.66
N GLU A 915 -7.96 11.45 -6.74
CA GLU A 915 -7.62 10.17 -7.36
C GLU A 915 -7.34 10.30 -8.87
N ILE A 916 -7.93 11.31 -9.54
CA ILE A 916 -7.61 11.64 -10.94
C ILE A 916 -6.25 12.35 -11.02
N THR A 917 -5.95 13.26 -10.09
CA THR A 917 -4.61 13.89 -10.01
C THR A 917 -3.54 12.84 -9.82
N ASN A 918 -3.70 11.96 -8.83
CA ASN A 918 -2.76 10.87 -8.55
C ASN A 918 -2.57 9.97 -9.77
N LEU A 919 -3.65 9.57 -10.45
CA LEU A 919 -3.56 8.79 -11.69
C LEU A 919 -2.66 9.47 -12.74
N VAL A 920 -2.85 10.76 -13.00
CA VAL A 920 -2.05 11.50 -13.99
C VAL A 920 -0.59 11.60 -13.55
N GLU A 921 -0.32 11.86 -12.28
CA GLU A 921 1.04 11.91 -11.72
C GLU A 921 1.73 10.54 -11.81
N PHE A 922 1.04 9.46 -11.48
CA PHE A 922 1.61 8.10 -11.52
C PHE A 922 1.83 7.64 -12.95
N SER A 923 0.92 7.97 -13.87
CA SER A 923 1.14 7.71 -15.30
C SER A 923 2.37 8.45 -15.83
N PHE A 924 2.54 9.71 -15.44
CA PHE A 924 3.75 10.46 -15.77
C PHE A 924 5.01 9.85 -15.14
N GLY A 925 4.95 9.39 -13.89
CA GLY A 925 6.09 8.72 -13.23
C GLY A 925 6.48 7.40 -13.90
N TRP A 926 5.50 6.58 -14.29
CA TRP A 926 5.72 5.36 -15.04
C TRP A 926 6.37 5.61 -16.39
N ASP A 927 5.92 6.63 -17.11
CA ASP A 927 6.49 6.95 -18.41
C ASP A 927 7.89 7.55 -18.29
N SER A 928 8.11 8.39 -17.27
CA SER A 928 9.41 8.96 -16.94
C SER A 928 10.44 7.87 -16.66
N THR A 929 10.04 6.77 -16.01
CA THR A 929 10.95 5.72 -15.57
C THR A 929 11.05 4.53 -16.51
N SER A 930 10.00 4.21 -17.27
CA SER A 930 9.91 2.97 -18.04
C SER A 930 9.39 3.12 -19.48
N GLU A 931 8.96 4.32 -19.92
CA GLU A 931 8.31 4.56 -21.22
C GLU A 931 7.18 3.56 -21.53
N ILE A 932 6.21 3.42 -20.62
CA ILE A 932 5.09 2.48 -20.79
C ILE A 932 3.79 3.17 -21.19
N MET A 933 3.76 4.50 -21.21
CA MET A 933 2.57 5.24 -21.59
C MET A 933 2.58 5.46 -23.09
N GLU A 934 1.48 5.09 -23.75
CA GLU A 934 1.29 5.34 -25.17
C GLU A 934 0.47 6.61 -25.39
N ASP A 935 0.61 7.26 -26.55
CA ASP A 935 -0.08 8.53 -26.83
C ASP A 935 -1.59 8.44 -26.63
N TRP A 936 -2.21 7.30 -26.97
CA TRP A 936 -3.65 7.09 -26.78
C TRP A 936 -4.03 7.07 -25.29
N MET A 937 -3.14 6.66 -24.40
CA MET A 937 -3.40 6.62 -22.96
C MET A 937 -3.47 8.04 -22.40
N TYR A 938 -2.50 8.92 -22.74
CA TYR A 938 -2.56 10.33 -22.40
C TYR A 938 -3.75 11.05 -23.05
N GLN A 939 -3.99 10.79 -24.34
CA GLN A 939 -5.12 11.35 -25.06
C GLN A 939 -6.45 10.94 -24.42
N SER A 940 -6.63 9.67 -24.07
CA SER A 940 -7.89 9.17 -23.49
C SER A 940 -8.20 9.76 -22.12
N VAL A 941 -7.19 9.97 -21.28
CA VAL A 941 -7.32 10.66 -19.98
C VAL A 941 -7.66 12.14 -20.20
N THR A 942 -6.99 12.79 -21.15
CA THR A 942 -7.28 14.18 -21.50
C THR A 942 -8.69 14.36 -22.03
N ASP A 943 -9.12 13.52 -22.97
CA ASP A 943 -10.46 13.56 -23.55
C ASP A 943 -11.52 13.35 -22.48
N ARG A 944 -11.35 12.32 -21.64
CA ARG A 944 -12.37 11.89 -20.68
C ARG A 944 -12.50 12.83 -19.48
N PHE A 945 -11.39 13.34 -18.93
CA PHE A 945 -11.44 14.12 -17.69
C PHE A 945 -11.35 15.62 -17.92
N ILE A 946 -10.69 16.05 -18.99
CA ILE A 946 -10.36 17.47 -19.21
C ILE A 946 -11.14 18.08 -20.37
N LEU A 947 -11.21 17.42 -21.54
CA LEU A 947 -11.93 17.98 -22.69
C LEU A 947 -13.45 17.76 -22.59
N ASP A 948 -13.89 16.67 -21.97
CA ASP A 948 -15.29 16.50 -21.59
C ASP A 948 -15.75 17.61 -20.62
N GLU A 949 -16.75 18.37 -21.05
CA GLU A 949 -17.23 19.55 -20.31
C GLU A 949 -17.81 19.20 -18.95
N GLU A 950 -18.57 18.11 -18.85
CA GLU A 950 -19.25 17.73 -17.61
C GLU A 950 -18.22 17.32 -16.55
N ASN A 951 -17.27 16.47 -16.94
CA ASN A 951 -16.21 16.01 -16.05
C ASN A 951 -15.29 17.16 -15.67
N ARG A 952 -14.91 18.03 -16.60
CA ARG A 952 -14.10 19.21 -16.30
C ARG A 952 -14.81 20.15 -15.33
N GLN A 953 -16.10 20.42 -15.53
CA GLN A 953 -16.88 21.24 -14.61
C GLN A 953 -16.94 20.59 -13.21
N TRP A 954 -17.13 19.28 -13.13
CA TRP A 954 -17.10 18.55 -11.86
C TRP A 954 -15.74 18.67 -11.15
N ILE A 955 -14.62 18.54 -11.87
CA ILE A 955 -13.26 18.74 -11.33
C ILE A 955 -13.14 20.19 -10.81
N GLN A 956 -13.47 21.18 -11.64
CA GLN A 956 -13.34 22.59 -11.30
C GLN A 956 -14.19 23.00 -10.08
N GLU A 957 -15.41 22.48 -9.96
CA GLU A 957 -16.30 22.78 -8.84
C GLU A 957 -15.87 22.14 -7.52
N ASN A 958 -15.18 21.01 -7.58
CA ASN A 958 -14.82 20.24 -6.38
C ASN A 958 -13.38 20.45 -5.95
N ASN A 959 -12.43 20.63 -6.87
CA ASN A 959 -11.01 20.86 -6.61
C ASN A 959 -10.35 21.61 -7.80
N PRO A 960 -10.46 22.95 -7.85
CA PRO A 960 -9.89 23.74 -8.95
C PRO A 960 -8.36 23.71 -8.99
N ASP A 961 -7.69 23.57 -7.83
CA ASP A 961 -6.23 23.40 -7.76
C ASP A 961 -5.79 22.11 -8.47
N ALA A 962 -6.55 21.03 -8.34
CA ALA A 962 -6.28 19.78 -9.06
C ALA A 962 -6.39 19.95 -10.59
N LEU A 963 -7.35 20.74 -11.09
CA LEU A 963 -7.45 21.01 -12.54
C LEU A 963 -6.18 21.67 -13.07
N ARG A 964 -5.62 22.62 -12.31
CA ARG A 964 -4.33 23.28 -12.62
C ARG A 964 -3.20 22.25 -12.66
N GLN A 965 -3.11 21.39 -11.64
CA GLN A 965 -2.04 20.38 -11.57
C GLN A 965 -2.12 19.34 -12.69
N ILE A 966 -3.32 18.81 -12.97
CA ILE A 966 -3.52 17.82 -14.04
C ILE A 966 -3.12 18.42 -15.40
N THR A 967 -3.61 19.61 -15.72
CA THR A 967 -3.31 20.27 -17.00
C THR A 967 -1.83 20.64 -17.11
N SER A 968 -1.19 21.10 -16.02
CA SER A 968 0.25 21.33 -15.97
C SER A 968 1.06 20.06 -16.27
N ARG A 969 0.70 18.94 -15.62
CA ARG A 969 1.43 17.68 -15.79
C ARG A 969 1.26 17.07 -17.18
N LEU A 970 0.07 17.19 -17.77
CA LEU A 970 -0.19 16.78 -19.15
C LEU A 970 0.61 17.62 -20.16
N LEU A 971 0.69 18.94 -19.96
CA LEU A 971 1.52 19.82 -20.78
C LEU A 971 3.02 19.49 -20.64
N GLU A 972 3.48 19.17 -19.43
CA GLU A 972 4.86 18.73 -19.20
C GLU A 972 5.18 17.44 -19.98
N ALA A 973 4.26 16.47 -20.04
CA ALA A 973 4.44 15.26 -20.84
C ALA A 973 4.65 15.60 -22.33
N VAL A 974 3.89 16.56 -22.88
CA VAL A 974 4.08 17.05 -24.26
C VAL A 974 5.43 17.73 -24.43
N GLU A 975 5.81 18.62 -23.51
CA GLU A 975 7.07 19.35 -23.57
C GLU A 975 8.30 18.43 -23.51
N ARG A 976 8.19 17.32 -22.77
CA ARG A 976 9.24 16.29 -22.67
C ARG A 976 9.24 15.29 -23.84
N GLY A 977 8.28 15.37 -24.76
CA GLY A 977 8.15 14.44 -25.88
C GLY A 977 7.68 13.03 -25.46
N MET A 978 7.08 12.92 -24.28
CA MET A 978 6.46 11.71 -23.74
C MET A 978 5.07 11.48 -24.34
N TRP A 979 4.44 12.55 -24.83
CA TRP A 979 3.15 12.49 -25.50
C TRP A 979 3.14 13.36 -26.76
N ASP A 980 2.91 12.73 -27.93
CA ASP A 980 2.72 13.42 -29.21
C ASP A 980 1.25 13.85 -29.39
N ALA A 981 0.85 14.89 -28.67
CA ALA A 981 -0.49 15.46 -28.71
C ALA A 981 -0.72 16.33 -29.96
N SER A 982 -1.97 16.35 -30.46
CA SER A 982 -2.33 17.28 -31.55
C SER A 982 -2.24 18.76 -31.10
N ASP A 983 -1.89 19.66 -32.03
CA ASP A 983 -1.86 21.11 -31.77
C ASP A 983 -3.17 21.63 -31.14
N ASP A 984 -4.32 21.10 -31.59
CA ASP A 984 -5.64 21.47 -31.05
C ASP A 984 -5.79 21.03 -29.58
N THR A 985 -5.32 19.83 -29.24
CA THR A 985 -5.33 19.32 -27.86
C THR A 985 -4.42 20.16 -26.97
N VAL A 986 -3.21 20.49 -27.44
CA VAL A 986 -2.25 21.32 -26.70
C VAL A 986 -2.80 22.71 -26.44
N GLU A 987 -3.38 23.38 -27.45
CA GLU A 987 -3.98 24.70 -27.28
C GLU A 987 -5.21 24.67 -26.36
N ALA A 988 -6.03 23.61 -26.40
CA ALA A 988 -7.13 23.42 -25.46
C ALA A 988 -6.62 23.29 -24.01
N LEU A 989 -5.59 22.48 -23.76
CA LEU A 989 -4.98 22.32 -22.44
C LEU A 989 -4.42 23.65 -21.91
N LYS A 990 -3.70 24.40 -22.74
CA LYS A 990 -3.19 25.74 -22.36
C LYS A 990 -4.31 26.71 -22.01
N SER A 991 -5.37 26.75 -22.83
CA SER A 991 -6.53 27.62 -22.56
C SER A 991 -7.18 27.28 -21.23
N ILE A 992 -7.42 25.99 -20.97
CA ILE A 992 -8.05 25.52 -19.72
C ILE A 992 -7.16 25.84 -18.51
N PHE A 993 -5.84 25.62 -18.63
CA PHE A 993 -4.88 25.98 -17.59
C PHE A 993 -4.94 27.48 -17.28
N MET A 994 -4.84 28.34 -18.29
CA MET A 994 -4.87 29.80 -18.13
C MET A 994 -6.19 30.31 -17.54
N ASP A 995 -7.32 29.79 -18.00
CA ASP A 995 -8.64 30.19 -17.51
C ASP A 995 -8.85 29.79 -16.05
N ASN A 996 -8.36 28.61 -15.66
CA ASN A 996 -8.42 28.13 -14.28
C ASN A 996 -7.49 28.91 -13.35
N ASP A 997 -6.26 29.19 -13.78
CA ASP A 997 -5.29 29.97 -13.00
C ASP A 997 -5.81 31.39 -12.73
N ALA A 998 -6.35 32.07 -13.75
CA ALA A 998 -7.02 33.37 -13.60
C ALA A 998 -8.30 33.29 -12.73
N SER A 999 -8.92 32.12 -12.59
CA SER A 999 -10.04 31.91 -11.67
C SER A 999 -9.56 31.79 -10.22
N LEU A 1000 -8.48 31.04 -9.98
CA LEU A 1000 -7.87 30.86 -8.65
C LEU A 1000 -7.36 32.21 -8.10
N GLU A 1001 -6.66 32.99 -8.91
CA GLU A 1001 -6.22 34.35 -8.54
C GLU A 1001 -7.41 35.22 -8.06
N ARG A 1002 -8.50 35.25 -8.83
CA ARG A 1002 -9.71 36.03 -8.48
C ARG A 1002 -10.44 35.53 -7.25
N MET A 1003 -10.35 34.24 -6.93
CA MET A 1003 -10.94 33.66 -5.72
C MET A 1003 -10.18 34.10 -4.47
N ASN A 1004 -8.85 34.14 -4.56
CA ASN A 1004 -7.97 34.55 -3.46
C ASN A 1004 -8.04 36.07 -3.21
N ASP A 1005 -8.14 36.90 -4.26
CA ASP A 1005 -8.33 38.36 -4.14
C ASP A 1005 -9.63 38.79 -3.44
N ARG A 1006 -10.61 37.88 -3.30
CA ARG A 1006 -11.94 38.16 -2.72
C ARG A 1006 -12.11 37.66 -1.27
N SER A 1007 -11.19 36.84 -0.78
CA SER A 1007 -11.19 36.31 0.59
C SER A 1007 -10.39 37.22 1.51
#